data_AF-A0A1A9ZJK3-F1
#
_entry.id   AF-A0A1A9ZJK3-F1
#
_cell.length_a   1.000
_cell.length_b   1.000
_cell.length_c   1.000
_cell.angle_alpha   90.00
_cell.angle_beta   90.00
_cell.angle_gamma   90.00
#
_symmetry.space_group_name_H-M   'P 1'
#
loop_
_entity.id
_entity.type
_entity.pdbx_description
1 polymer ?
#
loop_
_entity_poly.entity_id
_entity_poly.type
_entity_poly.pdbx_seq_one_letter_code
_entity_poly.pdbx_strand_id
1 'polypeptide(L)'
;MSIRTKVLGMVDVMMRVPPILVIDEILKIGMGLPSRSYTDKSVDKGGGVGDLSSFHHQSPNNSVDTAAGTDSITNFDMFTQITNASLEKAIDNASTAAIAGGVLSSSFGNLIDELAKDSYLSDLLSITSIKFVICVLGLFCALGVFMLWTRHLVMVYMFVISLGLTFLSHWSNVSALALMENNSCILEDILSMNTTRLLDTGGVAVSLLPHLVAQWFMGMLFAYIHLGPRYAILQRSMPLIFASPILLATLPLKMRIIKYLPILAAAVPLLLTKITIMSSGMEAGKTVYNGYQFATNFVSNFGLSALIENEWQRLNVPSVLRVFWTIRITQEFLGLVLNDQVSAMNLIPTSQKLLVDGCETLTAVLGMTSIISVICHYIGKAFQWYLLTFENDEEKSLGTVSAVLFYILALQTGLTSLSPDKRFVRLCRNLCLLFTALLHFLHNIVSPILMSLSAARNPSRKRHFRALTVCAFLIIAPIALLVTLWSRHSPSTWLLAVTAFSVEVVVKVCVSLATYSLFLLDARRPSFWEKLDDYLYYVRAFGNSVEFCFGILLFFNGAWILIFESGGAIRAIMMCIHAYFNIWCEAQAGWSVFMKRRSAVHKISALPEATSAQLQAFDDVCAICYQDNSLSEAAESSSNTPSMVTVSTSVSGANLNSDEGFVTITNTMNSNSNSSTSSTAAAATFATAAASNTTHSFRFSRNLGMQD
;
A
#
# COMPACT_ATOMS: atom_id res chain seq x y z
N MET A 1 -11.86 -28.28 -0.22
CA MET A 1 -11.91 -27.77 -1.61
C MET A 1 -11.10 -28.69 -2.51
N SER A 2 -11.69 -29.16 -3.61
CA SER A 2 -11.01 -29.99 -4.61
C SER A 2 -9.86 -29.22 -5.26
N ILE A 3 -8.76 -29.90 -5.61
CA ILE A 3 -7.60 -29.31 -6.33
C ILE A 3 -8.07 -28.55 -7.58
N ARG A 4 -9.10 -29.06 -8.25
CA ARG A 4 -9.72 -28.44 -9.43
C ARG A 4 -10.26 -27.03 -9.16
N THR A 5 -10.90 -26.78 -8.02
CA THR A 5 -11.45 -25.46 -7.70
C THR A 5 -10.34 -24.46 -7.37
N LYS A 6 -9.24 -24.92 -6.75
CA LYS A 6 -8.05 -24.08 -6.53
C LYS A 6 -7.35 -23.72 -7.83
N VAL A 7 -7.20 -24.67 -8.75
CA VAL A 7 -6.60 -24.44 -10.07
C VAL A 7 -7.46 -23.47 -10.89
N LEU A 8 -8.78 -23.66 -10.93
CA LEU A 8 -9.68 -22.73 -11.62
C LEU A 8 -9.63 -21.31 -11.04
N GLY A 9 -9.55 -21.18 -9.71
CA GLY A 9 -9.38 -19.88 -9.06
C GLY A 9 -8.02 -19.23 -9.37
N MET A 10 -6.94 -20.00 -9.44
CA MET A 10 -5.62 -19.50 -9.84
C MET A 10 -5.61 -19.02 -11.30
N VAL A 11 -6.25 -19.76 -12.21
CA VAL A 11 -6.35 -19.37 -13.62
C VAL A 11 -7.14 -18.08 -13.78
N ASP A 12 -8.26 -17.90 -13.06
CA ASP A 12 -8.99 -16.63 -13.03
C ASP A 12 -8.11 -15.45 -12.59
N VAL A 13 -7.36 -15.63 -11.50
CA VAL A 13 -6.41 -14.61 -11.01
C VAL A 13 -5.34 -14.29 -12.06
N MET A 14 -4.73 -15.31 -12.69
CA MET A 14 -3.70 -15.11 -13.71
C MET A 14 -4.23 -14.37 -14.95
N MET A 15 -5.45 -14.67 -15.39
CA MET A 15 -6.05 -13.99 -16.53
C MET A 15 -6.33 -12.50 -16.25
N ARG A 16 -6.36 -12.06 -14.99
CA ARG A 16 -6.59 -10.65 -14.63
C ARG A 16 -5.31 -9.83 -14.45
N VAL A 17 -4.13 -10.45 -14.58
CA VAL A 17 -2.84 -9.76 -14.44
C VAL A 17 -2.47 -8.89 -15.64
N PRO A 18 -2.67 -9.30 -16.91
CA PRO A 18 -2.27 -8.49 -18.07
C PRO A 18 -2.84 -7.06 -18.13
N PRO A 19 -4.11 -6.78 -17.77
CA PRO A 19 -4.63 -5.42 -17.74
C PRO A 19 -3.93 -4.56 -16.68
N ILE A 20 -3.51 -5.14 -15.56
CA ILE A 20 -2.73 -4.43 -14.53
C ILE A 20 -1.33 -4.08 -15.07
N LEU A 21 -0.69 -4.98 -15.83
CA LEU A 21 0.58 -4.68 -16.50
C LEU A 21 0.45 -3.52 -17.49
N VAL A 22 -0.67 -3.44 -18.22
CA VAL A 22 -0.94 -2.30 -19.11
C VAL A 22 -1.10 -1.00 -18.32
N ILE A 23 -1.85 -1.03 -17.20
CA ILE A 23 -1.99 0.14 -16.30
C ILE A 23 -0.62 0.57 -15.79
N ASP A 24 0.20 -0.40 -15.40
CA ASP A 24 1.55 -0.20 -14.85
C ASP A 24 2.49 0.48 -15.86
N GLU A 25 2.53 0.01 -17.11
CA GLU A 25 3.32 0.64 -18.18
C GLU A 25 2.80 2.04 -18.54
N ILE A 26 1.48 2.26 -18.57
CA ILE A 26 0.90 3.59 -18.80
C ILE A 26 1.33 4.57 -17.69
N LEU A 27 1.33 4.12 -16.43
CA LEU A 27 1.80 4.92 -15.30
C LEU A 27 3.31 5.18 -15.36
N LYS A 28 4.10 4.20 -15.83
CA LYS A 28 5.55 4.34 -16.04
C LYS A 28 5.90 5.38 -17.11
N ILE A 29 5.10 5.48 -18.16
CA ILE A 29 5.25 6.49 -19.24
C ILE A 29 4.86 7.91 -18.74
N GLY A 30 4.40 8.07 -17.50
CA GLY A 30 4.11 9.38 -16.90
C GLY A 30 2.91 10.09 -17.52
N MET A 31 2.00 9.32 -18.14
CA MET A 31 0.83 9.84 -18.88
C MET A 31 1.16 10.92 -19.92
N GLY A 32 2.40 10.95 -20.43
CA GLY A 32 2.85 11.94 -21.42
C GLY A 32 3.28 13.29 -20.87
N LEU A 33 3.30 13.51 -19.55
CA LEU A 33 3.79 14.77 -18.97
C LEU A 33 5.32 14.88 -19.15
N PRO A 34 5.86 16.00 -19.65
CA PRO A 34 7.30 16.18 -19.80
C PRO A 34 7.96 16.18 -18.43
N SER A 35 8.69 15.09 -18.13
CA SER A 35 9.59 15.02 -16.98
C SER A 35 10.75 15.98 -17.25
N ARG A 36 10.69 17.20 -16.71
CA ARG A 36 11.77 18.18 -16.77
C ARG A 36 12.94 17.71 -15.89
N SER A 37 13.69 16.73 -16.38
CA SER A 37 15.02 16.41 -15.87
C SER A 37 15.99 17.40 -16.50
N TYR A 38 16.52 18.32 -15.70
CA TYR A 38 17.69 19.12 -16.05
C TYR A 38 18.83 18.15 -16.39
N THR A 39 19.13 18.00 -17.68
CA THR A 39 20.37 17.37 -18.13
C THR A 39 21.40 18.48 -18.23
N ASP A 40 22.29 18.48 -17.25
CA ASP A 40 23.54 19.22 -17.28
C ASP A 40 24.36 18.75 -18.49
N LYS A 41 24.52 19.63 -19.49
CA LYS A 41 25.45 19.44 -20.59
C LYS A 41 26.56 20.46 -20.43
N SER A 42 27.55 20.13 -19.61
CA SER A 42 28.90 20.65 -19.72
C SER A 42 29.69 19.76 -20.68
N VAL A 43 29.81 20.18 -21.95
CA VAL A 43 30.90 19.74 -22.83
C VAL A 43 31.34 20.90 -23.70
N ASP A 44 32.61 21.27 -23.49
CA ASP A 44 33.59 21.87 -24.38
C ASP A 44 33.18 22.24 -25.82
N LYS A 45 33.51 23.47 -26.20
CA LYS A 45 34.42 23.73 -27.33
C LYS A 45 34.93 25.17 -27.32
N GLY A 46 36.25 25.31 -27.23
CA GLY A 46 36.95 26.56 -27.52
C GLY A 46 37.08 26.83 -29.03
N GLY A 47 37.36 28.11 -29.32
CA GLY A 47 38.18 28.52 -30.46
C GLY A 47 37.47 28.96 -31.74
N GLY A 48 37.59 30.25 -32.07
CA GLY A 48 37.99 30.67 -33.42
C GLY A 48 36.93 31.27 -34.35
N VAL A 49 36.69 32.58 -34.16
CA VAL A 49 36.59 33.67 -35.15
C VAL A 49 36.34 33.33 -36.64
N GLY A 50 35.36 34.03 -37.22
CA GLY A 50 35.20 34.22 -38.67
C GLY A 50 34.01 35.15 -39.00
N ASP A 51 34.26 36.46 -38.99
CA ASP A 51 33.37 37.55 -39.41
C ASP A 51 32.89 37.44 -40.87
N LEU A 52 31.65 37.88 -41.15
CA LEU A 52 31.36 38.71 -42.35
C LEU A 52 30.05 39.54 -42.24
N SER A 53 30.21 40.74 -41.70
CA SER A 53 29.78 42.06 -42.21
C SER A 53 28.32 42.44 -42.55
N SER A 54 28.06 43.73 -42.22
CA SER A 54 27.19 44.74 -42.87
C SER A 54 25.82 44.96 -42.20
N PHE A 55 25.39 46.17 -41.79
CA PHE A 55 25.57 47.52 -42.36
C PHE A 55 25.44 48.65 -41.29
N HIS A 56 26.32 49.65 -41.42
CA HIS A 56 26.17 51.12 -41.25
C HIS A 56 25.36 51.79 -40.10
N HIS A 57 26.14 52.54 -39.28
CA HIS A 57 26.01 53.97 -38.90
C HIS A 57 24.73 54.50 -38.21
N GLN A 58 24.87 54.98 -36.96
CA GLN A 58 25.25 56.38 -36.65
C GLN A 58 25.45 56.56 -35.14
N SER A 59 26.56 57.18 -34.74
CA SER A 59 26.69 57.91 -33.47
C SER A 59 27.22 59.31 -33.76
N PRO A 60 26.91 60.26 -32.88
CA PRO A 60 27.94 61.09 -32.25
C PRO A 60 27.69 61.11 -30.73
N ASN A 61 28.58 61.41 -29.79
CA ASN A 61 29.96 61.87 -29.75
C ASN A 61 30.39 61.86 -28.27
N ASN A 62 31.69 62.05 -28.03
CA ASN A 62 32.39 62.43 -26.77
C ASN A 62 32.97 61.24 -25.96
N SER A 63 34.28 60.92 -26.10
CA SER A 63 35.44 61.51 -25.39
C SER A 63 35.41 61.20 -23.88
N VAL A 64 36.42 60.68 -23.18
CA VAL A 64 37.87 60.61 -23.39
C VAL A 64 38.46 59.78 -22.22
N ASP A 65 39.58 59.10 -22.47
CA ASP A 65 40.70 58.74 -21.58
C ASP A 65 40.59 57.89 -20.28
N THR A 66 41.24 56.72 -20.38
CA THR A 66 42.32 56.13 -19.54
C THR A 66 42.23 55.95 -18.01
N ALA A 67 42.71 54.76 -17.61
CA ALA A 67 43.63 54.44 -16.51
C ALA A 67 43.09 53.65 -15.29
N ALA A 68 43.58 52.40 -15.21
CA ALA A 68 44.02 51.58 -14.09
C ALA A 68 43.69 51.94 -12.62
N GLY A 69 43.26 50.92 -11.86
CA GLY A 69 43.87 50.58 -10.55
C GLY A 69 43.02 50.71 -9.27
N THR A 70 42.59 49.56 -8.75
CA THR A 70 42.53 49.13 -7.32
C THR A 70 41.59 49.80 -6.28
N ASP A 71 40.83 48.91 -5.63
CA ASP A 71 40.44 48.84 -4.21
C ASP A 71 39.23 49.62 -3.63
N SER A 72 38.16 48.82 -3.39
CA SER A 72 37.36 48.65 -2.16
C SER A 72 36.64 49.83 -1.47
N ILE A 73 35.30 49.67 -1.41
CA ILE A 73 34.38 49.90 -0.28
C ILE A 73 34.18 51.37 0.16
N THR A 74 33.06 51.96 -0.26
CA THR A 74 31.98 52.56 0.57
C THR A 74 31.03 53.31 -0.36
N ASN A 75 29.82 52.79 -0.64
CA ASN A 75 28.67 53.55 -1.21
C ASN A 75 27.37 52.72 -1.23
N PHE A 76 27.10 51.95 -0.17
CA PHE A 76 25.88 51.12 -0.07
C PHE A 76 24.66 51.87 0.50
N ASP A 77 24.84 53.06 1.10
CA ASP A 77 23.75 53.77 1.80
C ASP A 77 23.02 54.84 0.98
N MET A 78 23.44 55.12 -0.26
CA MET A 78 22.75 56.09 -1.14
C MET A 78 21.85 55.42 -2.19
N PHE A 79 21.98 54.09 -2.39
CA PHE A 79 21.19 53.34 -3.37
C PHE A 79 19.83 52.88 -2.81
N THR A 80 19.71 52.74 -1.49
CA THR A 80 18.50 52.24 -0.81
C THR A 80 17.40 53.30 -0.63
N GLN A 81 17.71 54.59 -0.67
CA GLN A 81 16.68 55.64 -0.61
C GLN A 81 16.04 55.94 -1.98
N ILE A 82 16.77 55.76 -3.09
CA ILE A 82 16.25 56.04 -4.43
C ILE A 82 15.29 54.92 -4.90
N THR A 83 15.52 53.67 -4.47
CA THR A 83 14.66 52.54 -4.85
C THR A 83 13.30 52.56 -4.18
N ASN A 84 13.21 53.01 -2.92
CA ASN A 84 11.95 52.99 -2.18
C ASN A 84 10.96 54.07 -2.67
N ALA A 85 11.46 55.27 -3.01
CA ALA A 85 10.61 56.33 -3.56
C ALA A 85 10.12 56.04 -4.99
N SER A 86 10.91 55.30 -5.79
CA SER A 86 10.50 54.84 -7.12
C SER A 86 9.49 53.69 -7.07
N LEU A 87 9.56 52.85 -6.03
CA LEU A 87 8.67 51.71 -5.84
C LEU A 87 7.31 52.17 -5.32
N GLU A 88 7.27 53.14 -4.41
CA GLU A 88 6.02 53.70 -3.87
C GLU A 88 5.23 54.45 -4.95
N LYS A 89 5.91 55.24 -5.81
CA LYS A 89 5.28 55.85 -7.00
C LYS A 89 4.83 54.83 -8.05
N ALA A 90 5.53 53.72 -8.22
CA ALA A 90 5.14 52.65 -9.13
C ALA A 90 3.92 51.87 -8.61
N ILE A 91 3.82 51.69 -7.29
CA ILE A 91 2.67 51.04 -6.63
C ILE A 91 1.44 51.95 -6.66
N ASP A 92 1.58 53.26 -6.43
CA ASP A 92 0.46 54.21 -6.52
C ASP A 92 -0.03 54.42 -7.97
N ASN A 93 0.87 54.43 -8.96
CA ASN A 93 0.49 54.45 -10.37
C ASN A 93 -0.13 53.12 -10.82
N ALA A 94 0.33 51.98 -10.29
CA ALA A 94 -0.26 50.67 -10.58
C ALA A 94 -1.62 50.49 -9.90
N SER A 95 -1.82 51.03 -8.70
CA SER A 95 -3.09 50.97 -7.97
C SER A 95 -4.14 51.89 -8.60
N THR A 96 -3.77 53.11 -9.03
CA THR A 96 -4.68 54.00 -9.77
C THR A 96 -4.98 53.49 -11.18
N ALA A 97 -4.04 52.84 -11.86
CA ALA A 97 -4.29 52.17 -13.14
C ALA A 97 -5.19 50.93 -12.99
N ALA A 98 -5.07 50.18 -11.90
CA ALA A 98 -5.92 49.02 -11.59
C ALA A 98 -7.35 49.41 -11.18
N ILE A 99 -7.56 50.60 -10.59
CA ILE A 99 -8.89 51.11 -10.24
C ILE A 99 -9.58 51.76 -11.44
N ALA A 100 -8.82 52.33 -12.39
CA ALA A 100 -9.38 53.00 -13.57
C ALA A 100 -9.64 52.08 -14.78
N GLY A 101 -9.07 50.88 -14.82
CA GLY A 101 -9.25 49.93 -15.92
C GLY A 101 -9.50 48.51 -15.41
N GLY A 102 -10.76 48.06 -15.44
CA GLY A 102 -11.14 46.68 -15.22
C GLY A 102 -10.54 45.77 -16.30
N VAL A 103 -9.30 45.33 -16.11
CA VAL A 103 -8.50 44.61 -17.11
C VAL A 103 -7.78 43.43 -16.46
N LEU A 104 -8.55 42.40 -16.10
CA LEU A 104 -8.00 41.05 -15.88
C LEU A 104 -8.28 40.12 -17.07
N SER A 105 -9.07 40.55 -18.07
CA SER A 105 -9.37 39.73 -19.25
C SER A 105 -8.44 39.98 -20.44
N SER A 106 -8.06 41.23 -20.74
CA SER A 106 -7.29 41.52 -21.97
C SER A 106 -5.78 41.27 -21.83
N SER A 107 -5.21 41.45 -20.63
CA SER A 107 -3.77 41.16 -20.40
C SER A 107 -3.49 39.65 -20.37
N PHE A 108 -4.39 38.86 -19.76
CA PHE A 108 -4.33 37.40 -19.81
C PHE A 108 -4.64 36.86 -21.22
N GLY A 109 -5.59 37.48 -21.93
CA GLY A 109 -5.90 37.17 -23.33
C GLY A 109 -4.72 37.42 -24.27
N ASN A 110 -4.01 38.53 -24.11
CA ASN A 110 -2.82 38.82 -24.92
C ASN A 110 -1.65 37.89 -24.59
N LEU A 111 -1.46 37.49 -23.33
CA LEU A 111 -0.46 36.51 -22.92
C LEU A 111 -0.76 35.13 -23.51
N ILE A 112 -2.04 34.73 -23.56
CA ILE A 112 -2.47 33.49 -24.23
C ILE A 112 -2.32 33.57 -25.75
N ASP A 113 -2.60 34.73 -26.37
CA ASP A 113 -2.47 34.92 -27.82
C ASP A 113 -0.99 34.96 -28.27
N GLU A 114 -0.10 35.47 -27.43
CA GLU A 114 1.35 35.45 -27.62
C GLU A 114 1.92 34.04 -27.39
N LEU A 115 1.40 33.29 -26.40
CA LEU A 115 1.75 31.88 -26.16
C LEU A 115 1.19 30.93 -27.25
N ALA A 116 0.06 31.28 -27.88
CA ALA A 116 -0.55 30.52 -28.96
C ALA A 116 0.16 30.69 -30.31
N LYS A 117 0.92 31.79 -30.49
CA LYS A 117 1.70 32.06 -31.70
C LYS A 117 3.01 31.29 -31.80
N ASP A 118 3.49 30.69 -30.70
CA ASP A 118 4.61 29.74 -30.74
C ASP A 118 4.13 28.39 -31.30
N SER A 119 4.23 28.21 -32.62
CA SER A 119 3.85 26.99 -33.34
C SER A 119 4.51 25.73 -32.77
N TYR A 120 5.72 25.86 -32.21
CA TYR A 120 6.44 24.75 -31.59
C TYR A 120 5.87 24.35 -30.22
N LEU A 121 5.39 25.30 -29.41
CA LEU A 121 4.77 24.99 -28.11
C LEU A 121 3.35 24.44 -28.29
N SER A 122 2.58 24.94 -29.26
CA SER A 122 1.25 24.39 -29.55
C SER A 122 1.33 22.97 -30.15
N ASP A 123 2.33 22.68 -30.99
CA ASP A 123 2.61 21.33 -31.46
C ASP A 123 3.09 20.41 -30.33
N LEU A 124 3.95 20.90 -29.42
CA LEU A 124 4.39 20.12 -28.26
C LEU A 124 3.23 19.82 -27.29
N LEU A 125 2.35 20.80 -27.06
CA LEU A 125 1.20 20.70 -26.16
C LEU A 125 0.08 19.85 -26.78
N SER A 126 -0.11 19.90 -28.10
CA SER A 126 -1.04 19.03 -28.82
C SER A 126 -0.55 17.57 -28.83
N ILE A 127 0.73 17.31 -29.09
CA ILE A 127 1.30 15.95 -29.02
C ILE A 127 1.22 15.41 -27.58
N THR A 128 1.49 16.25 -26.58
CA THR A 128 1.42 15.87 -25.16
C THR A 128 -0.02 15.58 -24.74
N SER A 129 -0.98 16.41 -25.13
CA SER A 129 -2.40 16.20 -24.82
C SER A 129 -2.98 14.99 -25.56
N ILE A 130 -2.59 14.73 -26.82
CA ILE A 130 -2.98 13.52 -27.56
C ILE A 130 -2.43 12.27 -26.86
N LYS A 131 -1.14 12.27 -26.48
CA LYS A 131 -0.55 11.17 -25.71
C LYS A 131 -1.29 10.97 -24.39
N PHE A 132 -1.60 12.04 -23.67
CA PHE A 132 -2.36 11.99 -22.43
C PHE A 132 -3.75 11.37 -22.63
N VAL A 133 -4.51 11.82 -23.65
CA VAL A 133 -5.84 11.27 -23.95
C VAL A 133 -5.78 9.79 -24.32
N ILE A 134 -4.79 9.37 -25.11
CA ILE A 134 -4.58 7.96 -25.46
C ILE A 134 -4.25 7.14 -24.21
N CYS A 135 -3.38 7.64 -23.32
CA CYS A 135 -3.05 6.98 -22.06
C CYS A 135 -4.26 6.86 -21.15
N VAL A 136 -5.09 7.92 -21.04
CA VAL A 136 -6.32 7.91 -20.24
C VAL A 136 -7.34 6.93 -20.81
N LEU A 137 -7.54 6.92 -22.14
CA LEU A 137 -8.41 5.93 -22.79
C LEU A 137 -7.90 4.52 -22.55
N GLY A 138 -6.60 4.29 -22.68
CA GLY A 138 -5.95 3.01 -22.39
C GLY A 138 -6.16 2.57 -20.94
N LEU A 139 -6.05 3.50 -19.98
CA LEU A 139 -6.31 3.25 -18.56
C LEU A 139 -7.76 2.83 -18.32
N PHE A 140 -8.74 3.55 -18.89
CA PHE A 140 -10.15 3.20 -18.77
C PHE A 140 -10.47 1.86 -19.44
N CYS A 141 -9.89 1.56 -20.60
CA CYS A 141 -10.04 0.26 -21.25
C CYS A 141 -9.47 -0.86 -20.40
N ALA A 142 -8.27 -0.70 -19.83
CA ALA A 142 -7.64 -1.70 -18.98
C ALA A 142 -8.44 -1.94 -17.68
N LEU A 143 -8.95 -0.87 -17.05
CA LEU A 143 -9.84 -0.97 -15.90
C LEU A 143 -11.16 -1.65 -16.24
N GLY A 144 -11.73 -1.35 -17.42
CA GLY A 144 -12.94 -1.99 -17.93
C GLY A 144 -12.75 -3.50 -18.14
N VAL A 145 -11.63 -3.90 -18.75
CA VAL A 145 -11.28 -5.33 -18.92
C VAL A 145 -11.05 -6.00 -17.56
N PHE A 146 -10.41 -5.31 -16.61
CA PHE A 146 -10.18 -5.85 -15.27
C PHE A 146 -11.49 -6.11 -14.49
N MET A 147 -12.48 -5.22 -14.62
CA MET A 147 -13.80 -5.34 -13.98
C MET A 147 -14.72 -6.39 -14.63
N LEU A 148 -14.38 -6.89 -15.84
CA LEU A 148 -15.22 -7.82 -16.57
C LEU A 148 -15.33 -9.18 -15.86
N TRP A 149 -16.45 -9.87 -16.10
CA TRP A 149 -16.64 -11.23 -15.61
C TRP A 149 -15.78 -12.23 -16.40
N THR A 150 -15.38 -13.34 -15.76
CA THR A 150 -14.40 -14.31 -16.31
C THR A 150 -14.79 -14.85 -17.68
N ARG A 151 -16.09 -15.13 -17.87
CA ARG A 151 -16.63 -15.60 -19.14
C ARG A 151 -16.36 -14.61 -20.27
N HIS A 152 -16.63 -13.32 -20.06
CA HIS A 152 -16.43 -12.30 -21.08
C HIS A 152 -14.95 -11.94 -21.25
N LEU A 153 -14.17 -12.00 -20.18
CA LEU A 153 -12.72 -11.80 -20.19
C LEU A 153 -12.00 -12.82 -21.09
N VAL A 154 -12.39 -14.10 -21.03
CA VAL A 154 -11.87 -15.14 -21.95
C VAL A 154 -12.19 -14.80 -23.40
N MET A 155 -13.39 -14.31 -23.70
CA MET A 155 -13.77 -13.90 -25.07
C MET A 155 -12.84 -12.78 -25.58
N VAL A 156 -12.54 -11.78 -24.73
CA VAL A 156 -11.64 -10.67 -25.07
C VAL A 156 -10.22 -11.18 -25.33
N TYR A 157 -9.69 -12.07 -24.49
CA TYR A 157 -8.35 -12.63 -24.72
C TYR A 157 -8.25 -13.48 -25.97
N MET A 158 -9.26 -14.29 -26.26
CA MET A 158 -9.28 -15.07 -27.50
C MET A 158 -9.30 -14.15 -28.73
N PHE A 159 -9.97 -12.99 -28.64
CA PHE A 159 -9.90 -11.96 -29.68
C PHE A 159 -8.48 -11.36 -29.81
N VAL A 160 -7.89 -10.89 -28.70
CA VAL A 160 -6.54 -10.30 -28.69
C VAL A 160 -5.50 -11.30 -29.21
N ILE A 161 -5.58 -12.57 -28.80
CA ILE A 161 -4.71 -13.64 -29.31
C ILE A 161 -4.95 -13.82 -30.81
N SER A 162 -6.20 -13.90 -31.28
CA SER A 162 -6.47 -14.06 -32.72
C SER A 162 -5.91 -12.92 -33.59
N LEU A 163 -5.97 -11.68 -33.09
CA LEU A 163 -5.37 -10.51 -33.73
C LEU A 163 -3.84 -10.58 -33.69
N GLY A 164 -3.27 -10.93 -32.53
CA GLY A 164 -1.82 -11.12 -32.34
C GLY A 164 -1.25 -12.23 -33.22
N LEU A 165 -1.95 -13.36 -33.37
CA LEU A 165 -1.57 -14.44 -34.27
C LEU A 165 -1.55 -13.99 -35.73
N THR A 166 -2.50 -13.13 -36.12
CA THR A 166 -2.56 -12.57 -37.48
C THR A 166 -1.40 -11.61 -37.74
N PHE A 167 -1.06 -10.75 -36.78
CA PHE A 167 0.09 -9.84 -36.87
C PHE A 167 1.42 -10.59 -36.89
N LEU A 168 1.61 -11.56 -35.99
CA LEU A 168 2.84 -12.36 -35.92
C LEU A 168 3.02 -13.21 -37.18
N SER A 169 1.93 -13.75 -37.74
CA SER A 169 1.88 -14.41 -39.04
C SER A 169 2.31 -13.49 -40.17
N HIS A 170 1.81 -12.24 -40.21
CA HIS A 170 2.23 -11.27 -41.21
C HIS A 170 3.72 -10.94 -41.09
N TRP A 171 4.21 -10.68 -39.88
CA TRP A 171 5.63 -10.43 -39.62
C TRP A 171 6.51 -11.61 -40.06
N SER A 172 6.14 -12.83 -39.67
CA SER A 172 6.83 -14.07 -40.04
C SER A 172 6.84 -14.32 -41.55
N ASN A 173 5.77 -13.99 -42.26
CA ASN A 173 5.72 -14.13 -43.71
C ASN A 173 6.59 -13.09 -44.42
N VAL A 174 6.62 -11.84 -43.91
CA VAL A 174 7.49 -10.78 -44.45
C VAL A 174 8.97 -11.12 -44.21
N SER A 175 9.33 -11.62 -43.03
CA SER A 175 10.71 -12.05 -42.74
C SER A 175 11.14 -13.23 -43.60
N ALA A 176 10.27 -14.23 -43.77
CA ALA A 176 10.53 -15.37 -44.65
C ALA A 176 10.71 -14.93 -46.11
N LEU A 177 9.92 -13.97 -46.57
CA LEU A 177 9.97 -13.49 -47.94
C LEU A 177 11.19 -12.61 -48.22
N ALA A 178 11.66 -11.85 -47.23
CA ALA A 178 12.92 -11.11 -47.31
C ALA A 178 14.15 -12.05 -47.46
N LEU A 179 14.11 -13.24 -46.84
CA LEU A 179 15.12 -14.29 -47.03
C LEU A 179 15.07 -14.92 -48.43
N MET A 180 13.88 -14.94 -49.05
CA MET A 180 13.68 -15.48 -50.40
C MET A 180 14.04 -14.48 -51.51
N GLU A 181 13.88 -13.16 -51.30
CA GLU A 181 14.26 -12.12 -52.27
C GLU A 181 15.78 -12.13 -52.55
N ASN A 182 16.59 -12.57 -51.59
CA ASN A 182 18.04 -12.68 -51.72
C ASN A 182 18.52 -13.96 -52.45
N ASN A 183 17.63 -14.94 -52.68
CA ASN A 183 18.00 -16.24 -53.23
C ASN A 183 17.18 -16.58 -54.50
N SER A 184 17.84 -17.07 -55.55
CA SER A 184 17.21 -17.53 -56.79
C SER A 184 16.22 -18.69 -56.55
N CYS A 185 15.19 -18.81 -57.41
CA CYS A 185 14.03 -19.71 -57.30
C CYS A 185 14.31 -21.12 -56.71
N ILE A 186 13.72 -21.40 -55.55
CA ILE A 186 13.87 -22.66 -54.80
C ILE A 186 13.24 -23.87 -55.50
N LEU A 187 12.16 -23.69 -56.27
CA LEU A 187 11.53 -24.81 -57.00
C LEU A 187 12.45 -25.37 -58.09
N GLU A 188 13.30 -24.55 -58.69
CA GLU A 188 14.27 -25.00 -59.68
C GLU A 188 15.40 -25.81 -59.02
N ASP A 189 15.80 -25.46 -57.79
CA ASP A 189 16.74 -26.23 -56.97
C ASP A 189 16.14 -27.54 -56.42
N ILE A 190 14.86 -27.56 -56.05
CA ILE A 190 14.12 -28.76 -55.61
C ILE A 190 13.86 -29.70 -56.79
N LEU A 191 13.46 -29.16 -57.94
CA LEU A 191 13.16 -29.93 -59.15
C LEU A 191 14.45 -30.45 -59.83
N SER A 192 15.58 -29.74 -59.69
CA SER A 192 16.90 -30.21 -60.10
C SER A 192 17.57 -31.18 -59.11
N MET A 193 16.91 -31.48 -57.98
CA MET A 193 17.35 -32.44 -56.96
C MET A 193 18.79 -32.19 -56.46
N ASN A 194 19.20 -30.92 -56.35
CA ASN A 194 20.55 -30.56 -55.92
C ASN A 194 20.71 -30.65 -54.39
N THR A 195 20.94 -31.87 -53.91
CA THR A 195 21.07 -32.21 -52.48
C THR A 195 22.20 -31.46 -51.75
N THR A 196 23.23 -31.02 -52.48
CA THR A 196 24.36 -30.28 -51.89
C THR A 196 24.04 -28.83 -51.55
N ARG A 197 23.14 -28.17 -52.31
CA ARG A 197 22.71 -26.78 -52.04
C ARG A 197 21.54 -26.70 -51.05
N LEU A 198 20.72 -27.75 -51.01
CA LEU A 198 19.52 -27.83 -50.15
C LEU A 198 19.83 -28.22 -48.70
N LEU A 199 20.86 -29.04 -48.45
CA LEU A 199 21.11 -29.67 -47.16
C LEU A 199 22.36 -29.16 -46.42
N ASP A 200 23.10 -28.20 -46.98
CA ASP A 200 24.21 -27.58 -46.26
C ASP A 200 23.69 -26.79 -45.05
N THR A 201 24.53 -26.60 -44.05
CA THR A 201 24.19 -26.06 -42.71
C THR A 201 23.71 -24.59 -42.76
N GLY A 202 23.81 -23.94 -43.93
CA GLY A 202 23.25 -22.63 -44.26
C GLY A 202 22.28 -22.63 -45.46
N GLY A 203 21.76 -23.80 -45.85
CA GLY A 203 20.86 -23.96 -46.98
C GLY A 203 19.52 -23.23 -46.80
N VAL A 204 19.00 -22.67 -47.88
CA VAL A 204 17.75 -21.88 -47.90
C VAL A 204 16.57 -22.69 -47.33
N ALA A 205 16.52 -23.99 -47.61
CA ALA A 205 15.48 -24.89 -47.08
C ALA A 205 15.52 -25.05 -45.55
N VAL A 206 16.71 -25.16 -44.95
CA VAL A 206 16.87 -25.29 -43.49
C VAL A 206 16.45 -24.00 -42.78
N SER A 207 16.68 -22.84 -43.40
CA SER A 207 16.26 -21.53 -42.87
C SER A 207 14.75 -21.23 -43.03
N LEU A 208 14.10 -21.80 -44.06
CA LEU A 208 12.67 -21.62 -44.33
C LEU A 208 11.77 -22.59 -43.55
N LEU A 209 12.26 -23.81 -43.28
CA LEU A 209 11.53 -24.83 -42.53
C LEU A 209 10.95 -24.32 -41.19
N PRO A 210 11.70 -23.60 -40.32
CA PRO A 210 11.14 -23.10 -39.06
C PRO A 210 10.00 -22.08 -39.27
N HIS A 211 10.08 -21.24 -40.31
CA HIS A 211 9.03 -20.28 -40.64
C HIS A 211 7.76 -20.99 -41.14
N LEU A 212 7.91 -22.05 -41.95
CA LEU A 212 6.79 -22.86 -42.42
C LEU A 212 6.10 -23.62 -41.28
N VAL A 213 6.87 -24.23 -40.38
CA VAL A 213 6.35 -24.95 -39.20
C VAL A 213 5.64 -23.98 -38.25
N ALA A 214 6.25 -22.82 -37.98
CA ALA A 214 5.63 -21.77 -37.18
C ALA A 214 4.31 -21.32 -37.79
N GLN A 215 4.26 -21.09 -39.11
CA GLN A 215 3.07 -20.61 -39.79
C GLN A 215 1.92 -21.63 -39.80
N TRP A 216 2.24 -22.92 -39.96
CA TRP A 216 1.26 -24.00 -39.84
C TRP A 216 0.68 -24.08 -38.42
N PHE A 217 1.55 -24.01 -37.41
CA PHE A 217 1.14 -24.03 -36.00
C PHE A 217 0.25 -22.82 -35.65
N MET A 218 0.63 -21.63 -36.09
CA MET A 218 -0.13 -20.39 -35.87
C MET A 218 -1.51 -20.43 -36.53
N GLY A 219 -1.61 -20.97 -37.75
CA GLY A 219 -2.90 -21.16 -38.43
C GLY A 219 -3.78 -22.21 -37.76
N MET A 220 -3.21 -23.29 -37.22
CA MET A 220 -3.94 -24.29 -36.42
C MET A 220 -4.45 -23.68 -35.11
N LEU A 221 -3.62 -22.90 -34.43
CA LEU A 221 -3.96 -22.22 -33.19
C LEU A 221 -5.08 -21.19 -33.42
N PHE A 222 -5.01 -20.42 -34.51
CA PHE A 222 -6.08 -19.49 -34.89
C PHE A 222 -7.41 -20.23 -35.17
N ALA A 223 -7.36 -21.37 -35.85
CA ALA A 223 -8.54 -22.19 -36.13
C ALA A 223 -9.19 -22.77 -34.86
N TYR A 224 -8.42 -22.98 -33.79
CA TYR A 224 -8.92 -23.44 -32.49
C TYR A 224 -9.51 -22.29 -31.65
N ILE A 225 -8.83 -21.15 -31.64
CA ILE A 225 -9.12 -20.01 -30.76
C ILE A 225 -10.27 -19.15 -31.27
N HIS A 226 -10.47 -19.04 -32.58
CA HIS A 226 -11.42 -18.10 -33.15
C HIS A 226 -12.89 -18.41 -32.80
N LEU A 227 -13.64 -17.39 -32.37
CA LEU A 227 -15.02 -17.50 -31.86
C LEU A 227 -16.12 -17.20 -32.87
N GLY A 228 -15.78 -16.83 -34.11
CA GLY A 228 -16.74 -16.55 -35.16
C GLY A 228 -17.39 -17.80 -35.77
N PRO A 229 -18.16 -17.61 -36.86
CA PRO A 229 -18.91 -18.68 -37.50
C PRO A 229 -17.98 -19.80 -37.99
N ARG A 230 -18.19 -21.00 -37.45
CA ARG A 230 -17.38 -22.19 -37.75
C ARG A 230 -17.85 -22.86 -39.03
N TYR A 231 -17.41 -22.34 -40.17
CA TYR A 231 -17.52 -23.07 -41.42
C TYR A 231 -16.44 -24.16 -41.45
N ALA A 232 -16.84 -25.44 -41.48
CA ALA A 232 -15.92 -26.58 -41.40
C ALA A 232 -14.82 -26.55 -42.47
N ILE A 233 -15.13 -26.04 -43.66
CA ILE A 233 -14.19 -25.91 -44.78
C ILE A 233 -13.14 -24.83 -44.46
N LEU A 234 -13.56 -23.68 -43.94
CA LEU A 234 -12.67 -22.56 -43.60
C LEU A 234 -11.75 -22.90 -42.42
N GLN A 235 -12.25 -23.67 -41.45
CA GLN A 235 -11.45 -24.08 -40.29
C GLN A 235 -10.35 -25.07 -40.70
N ARG A 236 -10.66 -26.00 -41.61
CA ARG A 236 -9.69 -26.98 -42.12
C ARG A 236 -8.64 -26.36 -43.05
N SER A 237 -8.99 -25.30 -43.78
CA SER A 237 -8.07 -24.61 -44.69
C SER A 237 -7.23 -23.51 -44.03
N MET A 238 -7.48 -23.17 -42.76
CA MET A 238 -6.80 -22.04 -42.12
C MET A 238 -5.27 -22.17 -42.01
N PRO A 239 -4.68 -23.32 -41.66
CA PRO A 239 -3.22 -23.51 -41.71
C PRO A 239 -2.64 -23.30 -43.12
N LEU A 240 -3.40 -23.65 -44.16
CA LEU A 240 -3.00 -23.45 -45.56
C LEU A 240 -3.10 -21.98 -45.97
N ILE A 241 -4.11 -21.25 -45.50
CA ILE A 241 -4.24 -19.80 -45.76
C ILE A 241 -3.06 -19.05 -45.14
N PHE A 242 -2.68 -19.42 -43.91
CA PHE A 242 -1.51 -18.86 -43.26
C PHE A 242 -0.22 -19.24 -44.02
N ALA A 243 -0.02 -20.51 -44.40
CA ALA A 243 1.19 -20.94 -45.11
C ALA A 243 1.25 -20.51 -46.60
N SER A 244 0.14 -20.02 -47.16
CA SER A 244 -0.02 -19.66 -48.58
C SER A 244 1.09 -18.75 -49.12
N PRO A 245 1.53 -17.67 -48.43
CA PRO A 245 2.58 -16.80 -48.94
C PRO A 245 3.91 -17.52 -49.17
N ILE A 246 4.28 -18.43 -48.26
CA ILE A 246 5.51 -19.21 -48.34
C ILE A 246 5.38 -20.27 -49.44
N LEU A 247 4.25 -20.98 -49.48
CA LEU A 247 3.99 -22.03 -50.46
C LEU A 247 3.96 -21.46 -51.89
N LEU A 248 3.30 -20.33 -52.12
CA LEU A 248 3.25 -19.70 -53.44
C LEU A 248 4.57 -19.02 -53.82
N ALA A 249 5.36 -18.55 -52.84
CA ALA A 249 6.69 -18.02 -53.12
C ALA A 249 7.69 -19.11 -53.56
N THR A 250 7.40 -20.40 -53.30
CA THR A 250 8.18 -21.48 -53.93
C THR A 250 7.93 -21.56 -55.44
N LEU A 251 6.78 -21.09 -55.95
CA LEU A 251 6.47 -21.10 -57.38
C LEU A 251 7.15 -19.94 -58.13
N PRO A 252 7.49 -20.10 -59.42
CA PRO A 252 8.12 -19.06 -60.24
C PRO A 252 7.11 -17.97 -60.62
N LEU A 253 6.77 -17.11 -59.65
CA LEU A 253 5.84 -16.00 -59.82
C LEU A 253 6.57 -14.68 -60.03
N LYS A 254 5.92 -13.76 -60.75
CA LYS A 254 6.44 -12.42 -61.02
C LYS A 254 6.63 -11.65 -59.70
N MET A 255 7.81 -11.06 -59.49
CA MET A 255 8.24 -10.37 -58.24
C MET A 255 7.23 -9.35 -57.68
N ARG A 256 6.40 -8.76 -58.54
CA ARG A 256 5.36 -7.78 -58.16
C ARG A 256 4.21 -8.42 -57.38
N ILE A 257 3.86 -9.68 -57.64
CA ILE A 257 2.76 -10.40 -56.98
C ILE A 257 3.19 -10.89 -55.59
N ILE A 258 4.47 -11.24 -55.43
CA ILE A 258 5.07 -11.74 -54.21
C ILE A 258 4.92 -10.73 -53.04
N LYS A 259 5.06 -9.42 -53.31
CA LYS A 259 4.89 -8.37 -52.29
C LYS A 259 3.46 -8.24 -51.73
N TYR A 260 2.42 -8.55 -52.51
CA TYR A 260 1.02 -8.44 -52.07
C TYR A 260 0.49 -9.71 -51.39
N LEU A 261 1.24 -10.80 -51.45
CA LEU A 261 0.78 -12.12 -51.03
C LEU A 261 0.60 -12.27 -49.51
N PRO A 262 1.52 -11.76 -48.65
CA PRO A 262 1.31 -11.76 -47.21
C PRO A 262 0.12 -10.90 -46.76
N ILE A 263 -0.20 -9.84 -47.52
CA ILE A 263 -1.33 -8.95 -47.24
C ILE A 263 -2.65 -9.68 -47.51
N LEU A 264 -2.73 -10.41 -48.63
CA LEU A 264 -3.91 -11.20 -48.98
C LEU A 264 -4.17 -12.34 -47.98
N ALA A 265 -3.12 -13.02 -47.52
CA ALA A 265 -3.22 -14.06 -46.51
C ALA A 265 -3.66 -13.51 -45.14
N ALA A 266 -3.22 -12.30 -44.77
CA ALA A 266 -3.67 -11.63 -43.54
C ALA A 266 -5.09 -11.04 -43.65
N ALA A 267 -5.56 -10.71 -44.85
CA ALA A 267 -6.89 -10.13 -45.06
C ALA A 267 -8.04 -11.07 -44.66
N VAL A 268 -7.90 -12.38 -44.89
CA VAL A 268 -8.95 -13.36 -44.56
C VAL A 268 -9.16 -13.48 -43.03
N PRO A 269 -8.10 -13.67 -42.20
CA PRO A 269 -8.22 -13.60 -40.74
C PRO A 269 -8.69 -12.24 -40.22
N LEU A 270 -8.25 -11.12 -40.82
CA LEU A 270 -8.70 -9.78 -40.43
C LEU A 270 -10.20 -9.55 -40.71
N LEU A 271 -10.71 -10.05 -41.83
CA LEU A 271 -12.13 -9.96 -42.13
C LEU A 271 -12.96 -10.80 -41.15
N LEU A 272 -12.48 -12.00 -40.83
CA LEU A 272 -13.16 -12.90 -39.90
C LEU A 272 -13.19 -12.32 -38.48
N THR A 273 -12.06 -11.79 -38.00
CA THR A 273 -11.98 -11.09 -36.71
C THR A 273 -12.85 -9.83 -36.69
N LYS A 274 -12.90 -9.04 -37.77
CA LYS A 274 -13.81 -7.88 -37.89
C LYS A 274 -15.28 -8.27 -37.75
N ILE A 275 -15.72 -9.35 -38.42
CA ILE A 275 -17.10 -9.85 -38.29
C ILE A 275 -17.39 -10.24 -36.84
N THR A 276 -16.44 -10.91 -36.18
CA THR A 276 -16.56 -11.27 -34.76
C THR A 276 -16.66 -10.03 -33.86
N ILE A 277 -15.83 -9.00 -34.06
CA ILE A 277 -15.91 -7.74 -33.28
C ILE A 277 -17.29 -7.11 -33.42
N MET A 278 -17.82 -7.05 -34.64
CA MET A 278 -19.13 -6.43 -34.89
C MET A 278 -20.23 -7.19 -34.14
N SER A 279 -20.22 -8.52 -34.19
CA SER A 279 -21.20 -9.35 -33.47
C SER A 279 -21.05 -9.28 -31.96
N SER A 280 -19.81 -9.34 -31.45
CA SER A 280 -19.52 -9.35 -30.02
C SER A 280 -19.64 -7.97 -29.38
N GLY A 281 -19.46 -6.89 -30.14
CA GLY A 281 -19.60 -5.51 -29.66
C GLY A 281 -21.01 -5.21 -29.16
N MET A 282 -22.04 -5.75 -29.81
CA MET A 282 -23.43 -5.61 -29.37
C MET A 282 -23.68 -6.32 -28.03
N GLU A 283 -23.15 -7.53 -27.87
CA GLU A 283 -23.28 -8.29 -26.62
C GLU A 283 -22.47 -7.63 -25.48
N ALA A 284 -21.25 -7.15 -25.78
CA ALA A 284 -20.42 -6.42 -24.82
C ALA A 284 -21.10 -5.13 -24.33
N GLY A 285 -21.71 -4.35 -25.23
CA GLY A 285 -22.46 -3.15 -24.87
C GLY A 285 -23.64 -3.45 -23.94
N LYS A 286 -24.38 -4.54 -24.22
CA LYS A 286 -25.46 -5.00 -23.34
C LYS A 286 -24.95 -5.41 -21.95
N THR A 287 -23.82 -6.12 -21.88
CA THR A 287 -23.19 -6.50 -20.61
C THR A 287 -22.74 -5.29 -19.80
N VAL A 288 -22.13 -4.28 -20.43
CA VAL A 288 -21.72 -3.04 -19.75
C VAL A 288 -22.94 -2.27 -19.23
N TYR A 289 -24.00 -2.14 -20.03
CA TYR A 289 -25.22 -1.49 -19.60
C TYR A 289 -25.89 -2.20 -18.42
N ASN A 290 -25.99 -3.53 -18.48
CA ASN A 290 -26.52 -4.33 -17.37
C ASN A 290 -25.64 -4.22 -16.11
N GLY A 291 -24.32 -4.19 -16.28
CA GLY A 291 -23.36 -3.99 -15.17
C GLY A 291 -23.51 -2.62 -14.52
N TYR A 292 -23.68 -1.57 -15.32
CA TYR A 292 -23.90 -0.21 -14.83
C TYR A 292 -25.22 -0.08 -14.06
N GLN A 293 -26.30 -0.66 -14.58
CA GLN A 293 -27.59 -0.67 -13.89
C GLN A 293 -27.52 -1.47 -12.58
N PHE A 294 -26.83 -2.62 -12.58
CA PHE A 294 -26.59 -3.39 -11.37
C PHE A 294 -25.80 -2.59 -10.34
N ALA A 295 -24.69 -1.95 -10.74
CA ALA A 295 -23.86 -1.15 -9.84
C ALA A 295 -24.63 0.03 -9.25
N THR A 296 -25.40 0.75 -10.08
CA THR A 296 -26.20 1.90 -9.61
C THR A 296 -27.28 1.47 -8.62
N ASN A 297 -28.01 0.38 -8.92
CA ASN A 297 -29.00 -0.18 -8.01
C ASN A 297 -28.37 -0.70 -6.71
N PHE A 298 -27.19 -1.30 -6.78
CA PHE A 298 -26.49 -1.79 -5.59
C PHE A 298 -26.01 -0.64 -4.70
N VAL A 299 -25.44 0.42 -5.29
CA VAL A 299 -25.00 1.62 -4.56
C VAL A 299 -26.16 2.32 -3.87
N SER A 300 -27.33 2.40 -4.52
CA SER A 300 -28.53 2.98 -3.93
C SER A 300 -29.02 2.20 -2.70
N ASN A 301 -28.94 0.86 -2.73
CA ASN A 301 -29.47 0.01 -1.66
C ASN A 301 -28.47 -0.24 -0.50
N PHE A 302 -27.19 -0.44 -0.80
CA PHE A 302 -26.17 -0.88 0.15
C PHE A 302 -25.03 0.13 0.38
N GLY A 303 -25.01 1.22 -0.39
CA GLY A 303 -23.94 2.22 -0.37
C GLY A 303 -22.69 1.82 -1.17
N LEU A 304 -21.81 2.80 -1.40
CA LEU A 304 -20.60 2.62 -2.21
C LEU A 304 -19.57 1.69 -1.57
N SER A 305 -19.44 1.73 -0.24
CA SER A 305 -18.45 0.90 0.48
C SER A 305 -18.73 -0.59 0.32
N ALA A 306 -20.01 -0.99 0.42
CA ALA A 306 -20.41 -2.38 0.22
C ALA A 306 -20.17 -2.84 -1.21
N LEU A 307 -20.37 -1.97 -2.22
CA LEU A 307 -20.07 -2.31 -3.60
C LEU A 307 -18.58 -2.59 -3.77
N ILE A 308 -17.72 -1.68 -3.27
CA ILE A 308 -16.28 -1.82 -3.36
C ILE A 308 -15.82 -3.09 -2.67
N GLU A 309 -16.32 -3.39 -1.47
CA GLU A 309 -15.96 -4.61 -0.74
C GLU A 309 -16.37 -5.88 -1.50
N ASN A 310 -17.61 -5.92 -2.01
CA ASN A 310 -18.11 -7.04 -2.79
C ASN A 310 -17.28 -7.24 -4.08
N GLU A 311 -16.96 -6.16 -4.79
CA GLU A 311 -16.13 -6.19 -5.99
C GLU A 311 -14.68 -6.59 -5.70
N TRP A 312 -14.13 -6.11 -4.58
CA TRP A 312 -12.79 -6.42 -4.11
C TRP A 312 -12.63 -7.92 -3.80
N GLN A 313 -13.65 -8.51 -3.15
CA GLN A 313 -13.71 -9.96 -2.90
C GLN A 313 -13.97 -10.74 -4.19
N ARG A 314 -14.92 -10.29 -5.03
CA ARG A 314 -15.27 -10.95 -6.30
C ARG A 314 -14.08 -11.10 -7.23
N LEU A 315 -13.27 -10.05 -7.35
CA LEU A 315 -12.09 -10.02 -8.22
C LEU A 315 -10.84 -10.63 -7.59
N ASN A 316 -10.88 -11.00 -6.31
CA ASN A 316 -9.70 -11.40 -5.55
C ASN A 316 -8.52 -10.42 -5.74
N VAL A 317 -8.79 -9.11 -5.69
CA VAL A 317 -7.82 -8.06 -6.04
C VAL A 317 -6.47 -8.25 -5.35
N PRO A 318 -6.38 -8.58 -4.04
CA PRO A 318 -5.09 -8.84 -3.40
C PRO A 318 -4.32 -9.99 -4.04
N SER A 319 -4.99 -11.08 -4.44
CA SER A 319 -4.32 -12.21 -5.12
C SER A 319 -3.78 -11.80 -6.48
N VAL A 320 -4.53 -11.00 -7.26
CA VAL A 320 -4.06 -10.52 -8.57
C VAL A 320 -2.86 -9.61 -8.42
N LEU A 321 -2.90 -8.67 -7.47
CA LEU A 321 -1.79 -7.76 -7.16
C LEU A 321 -0.52 -8.51 -6.74
N ARG A 322 -0.65 -9.60 -5.96
CA ARG A 322 0.49 -10.46 -5.60
C ARG A 322 1.09 -11.13 -6.82
N VAL A 323 0.28 -11.77 -7.65
CA VAL A 323 0.77 -12.45 -8.86
C VAL A 323 1.43 -11.44 -9.79
N PHE A 324 0.81 -10.29 -10.02
CA PHE A 324 1.38 -9.17 -10.77
C PHE A 324 2.78 -8.77 -10.25
N TRP A 325 2.91 -8.48 -8.96
CA TRP A 325 4.18 -8.04 -8.38
C TRP A 325 5.25 -9.14 -8.44
N THR A 326 4.88 -10.40 -8.19
CA THR A 326 5.82 -11.53 -8.29
C THR A 326 6.29 -11.76 -9.72
N ILE A 327 5.42 -11.61 -10.73
CA ILE A 327 5.80 -11.71 -12.14
C ILE A 327 6.77 -10.59 -12.50
N ARG A 328 6.48 -9.34 -12.08
CA ARG A 328 7.35 -8.18 -12.33
C ARG A 328 8.75 -8.38 -11.73
N ILE A 329 8.85 -8.76 -10.46
CA ILE A 329 10.14 -9.02 -9.81
C ILE A 329 10.87 -10.22 -10.44
N THR A 330 10.13 -11.27 -10.80
CA THR A 330 10.72 -12.45 -11.46
C THR A 330 11.27 -12.10 -12.83
N GLN A 331 10.58 -11.23 -13.59
CA GLN A 331 11.05 -10.76 -14.90
C GLN A 331 12.36 -9.97 -14.77
N GLU A 332 12.44 -9.02 -13.84
CA GLU A 332 13.67 -8.25 -13.59
C GLU A 332 14.80 -9.15 -13.08
N PHE A 333 14.48 -10.09 -12.19
CA PHE A 333 15.45 -11.06 -11.70
C PHE A 333 15.99 -11.95 -12.82
N LEU A 334 15.12 -12.47 -13.69
CA LEU A 334 15.53 -13.29 -14.83
C LEU A 334 16.37 -12.47 -15.82
N GLY A 335 16.04 -11.21 -16.07
CA GLY A 335 16.84 -10.30 -16.90
C GLY A 335 18.24 -10.08 -16.33
N LEU A 336 18.39 -9.96 -15.01
CA LEU A 336 19.69 -9.85 -14.35
C LEU A 336 20.50 -11.15 -14.42
N VAL A 337 19.84 -12.31 -14.30
CA VAL A 337 20.47 -13.63 -14.41
C VAL A 337 20.96 -13.89 -15.84
N LEU A 338 20.14 -13.58 -16.86
CA LEU A 338 20.50 -13.77 -18.27
C LEU A 338 21.65 -12.87 -18.73
N ASN A 339 21.82 -11.71 -18.10
CA ASN A 339 22.94 -10.80 -18.35
C ASN A 339 24.20 -11.13 -17.53
N ASP A 340 24.24 -12.30 -16.87
CA ASP A 340 25.36 -12.83 -16.07
C ASP A 340 25.89 -11.88 -14.98
N GLN A 341 25.03 -11.01 -14.45
CA GLN A 341 25.42 -10.01 -13.43
C GLN A 341 25.26 -10.52 -11.98
N VAL A 342 24.76 -11.75 -11.81
CA VAL A 342 24.43 -12.33 -10.51
C VAL A 342 25.57 -13.21 -10.02
N SER A 343 26.44 -12.64 -9.18
CA SER A 343 27.43 -13.38 -8.40
C SER A 343 26.99 -13.43 -6.92
N ALA A 344 27.47 -14.42 -6.15
CA ALA A 344 27.11 -14.57 -4.73
C ALA A 344 27.49 -13.34 -3.86
N MET A 345 28.49 -12.56 -4.29
CA MET A 345 28.89 -11.29 -3.66
C MET A 345 27.94 -10.12 -3.98
N ASN A 346 27.09 -10.26 -5.00
CA ASN A 346 26.17 -9.21 -5.46
C ASN A 346 24.75 -9.34 -4.88
N LEU A 347 24.48 -10.23 -3.92
CA LEU A 347 23.11 -10.46 -3.43
C LEU A 347 22.44 -9.20 -2.83
N ILE A 348 23.20 -8.43 -2.04
CA ILE A 348 22.73 -7.18 -1.43
C ILE A 348 22.39 -6.13 -2.51
N PRO A 349 23.30 -5.76 -3.44
CA PRO A 349 22.98 -4.80 -4.49
C PRO A 349 21.89 -5.30 -5.46
N THR A 350 21.85 -6.60 -5.76
CA THR A 350 20.75 -7.20 -6.55
C THR A 350 19.41 -7.03 -5.83
N SER A 351 19.35 -7.31 -4.53
CA SER A 351 18.12 -7.13 -3.73
C SER A 351 17.69 -5.66 -3.66
N GLN A 352 18.63 -4.72 -3.52
CA GLN A 352 18.36 -3.28 -3.53
C GLN A 352 17.74 -2.85 -4.87
N LYS A 353 18.34 -3.29 -5.98
CA LYS A 353 17.84 -2.98 -7.32
C LYS A 353 16.42 -3.51 -7.54
N LEU A 354 16.18 -4.79 -7.26
CA LEU A 354 14.85 -5.41 -7.40
C LEU A 354 13.78 -4.69 -6.57
N LEU A 355 14.12 -4.28 -5.34
CA LEU A 355 13.18 -3.65 -4.42
C LEU A 355 12.85 -2.21 -4.85
N VAL A 356 13.83 -1.46 -5.39
CA VAL A 356 13.65 -0.13 -5.97
C VAL A 356 12.79 -0.18 -7.24
N ASP A 357 13.06 -1.15 -8.11
CA ASP A 357 12.33 -1.36 -9.37
C ASP A 357 10.90 -1.88 -9.08
N GLY A 358 10.70 -2.58 -7.97
CA GLY A 358 9.40 -3.01 -7.44
C GLY A 358 8.55 -1.88 -6.83
N CYS A 359 9.01 -0.63 -6.83
CA CYS A 359 8.33 0.54 -6.26
C CYS A 359 8.25 1.74 -7.22
N GLU A 360 8.44 1.50 -8.52
CA GLU A 360 8.48 2.55 -9.54
C GLU A 360 7.14 3.25 -9.74
N THR A 361 6.06 2.48 -9.78
CA THR A 361 4.69 2.93 -10.08
C THR A 361 3.78 2.75 -8.87
N LEU A 362 2.65 3.46 -8.84
CA LEU A 362 1.64 3.30 -7.78
C LEU A 362 1.05 1.88 -7.77
N THR A 363 0.89 1.27 -8.94
CA THR A 363 0.50 -0.13 -9.12
C THR A 363 1.52 -1.11 -8.54
N ALA A 364 2.82 -0.88 -8.76
CA ALA A 364 3.88 -1.69 -8.17
C ALA A 364 3.90 -1.58 -6.63
N VAL A 365 3.69 -0.37 -6.09
CA VAL A 365 3.55 -0.16 -4.64
C VAL A 365 2.33 -0.90 -4.08
N LEU A 366 1.16 -0.87 -4.75
CA LEU A 366 -0.01 -1.67 -4.37
C LEU A 366 0.25 -3.19 -4.44
N GLY A 367 1.04 -3.64 -5.41
CA GLY A 367 1.54 -5.01 -5.48
C GLY A 367 2.40 -5.38 -4.26
N MET A 368 3.35 -4.51 -3.92
CA MET A 368 4.23 -4.68 -2.77
C MET A 368 3.44 -4.69 -1.45
N THR A 369 2.47 -3.80 -1.28
CA THR A 369 1.64 -3.74 -0.06
C THR A 369 0.86 -5.04 0.13
N SER A 370 0.41 -5.68 -0.96
CA SER A 370 -0.27 -6.97 -0.91
C SER A 370 0.64 -8.13 -0.49
N ILE A 371 1.92 -8.09 -0.86
CA ILE A 371 2.92 -9.07 -0.41
C ILE A 371 3.27 -8.84 1.06
N ILE A 372 3.51 -7.58 1.44
CA ILE A 372 3.75 -7.18 2.83
C ILE A 372 2.58 -7.59 3.72
N SER A 373 1.33 -7.42 3.26
CA SER A 373 0.11 -7.89 3.94
C SER A 373 0.19 -9.36 4.34
N VAL A 374 0.63 -10.21 3.42
CA VAL A 374 0.75 -11.66 3.64
C VAL A 374 1.86 -11.97 4.62
N ILE A 375 3.01 -11.29 4.50
CA ILE A 375 4.13 -11.43 5.44
C ILE A 375 3.66 -11.05 6.86
N CYS A 376 3.00 -9.90 7.02
CA CYS A 376 2.47 -9.43 8.29
C CYS A 376 1.41 -10.38 8.87
N HIS A 377 0.52 -10.92 8.04
CA HIS A 377 -0.47 -11.92 8.46
C HIS A 377 0.20 -13.19 8.99
N TYR A 378 1.22 -13.71 8.30
CA TYR A 378 1.96 -14.88 8.78
C TYR A 378 2.77 -14.61 10.05
N ILE A 379 3.35 -13.41 10.20
CA ILE A 379 4.02 -12.99 11.43
C ILE A 379 3.02 -13.00 12.60
N GLY A 380 1.86 -12.37 12.44
CA GLY A 380 0.80 -12.37 13.46
C GLY A 380 0.36 -13.77 13.85
N LYS A 381 0.10 -14.62 12.84
CA LYS A 381 -0.26 -16.03 13.05
C LYS A 381 0.82 -16.82 13.75
N ALA A 382 2.10 -16.57 13.44
CA ALA A 382 3.22 -17.24 14.12
C ALA A 382 3.25 -16.90 15.61
N PHE A 383 3.02 -15.64 15.97
CA PHE A 383 2.90 -15.23 17.37
C PHE A 383 1.67 -15.83 18.05
N GLN A 384 0.48 -15.78 17.44
CA GLN A 384 -0.73 -16.39 18.03
C GLN A 384 -0.60 -17.91 18.21
N TRP A 385 0.00 -18.58 17.23
CA TRP A 385 0.33 -20.00 17.33
C TRP A 385 1.28 -20.28 18.50
N TYR A 386 2.29 -19.43 18.70
CA TYR A 386 3.20 -19.52 19.84
C TYR A 386 2.48 -19.28 21.19
N LEU A 387 1.51 -18.37 21.23
CA LEU A 387 0.66 -18.10 22.40
C LEU A 387 -0.45 -19.15 22.63
N LEU A 388 -0.66 -20.11 21.72
CA LEU A 388 -1.78 -21.08 21.71
C LEU A 388 -3.18 -20.41 21.70
N THR A 389 -3.32 -19.30 21.00
CA THR A 389 -4.61 -18.62 20.83
C THR A 389 -5.13 -18.94 19.43
N PHE A 390 -6.05 -19.93 19.32
CA PHE A 390 -6.54 -20.46 18.04
C PHE A 390 -7.88 -19.85 17.58
N GLU A 391 -8.53 -18.99 18.38
CA GLU A 391 -9.91 -18.52 18.16
C GLU A 391 -10.07 -17.03 17.86
N ASN A 392 -8.98 -16.27 17.67
CA ASN A 392 -9.10 -14.83 17.40
C ASN A 392 -9.30 -14.55 15.89
N ASP A 393 -10.55 -14.31 15.48
CA ASP A 393 -10.94 -13.89 14.12
C ASP A 393 -10.31 -12.56 13.65
N GLU A 394 -9.61 -11.83 14.53
CA GLU A 394 -8.82 -10.63 14.22
C GLU A 394 -7.62 -10.89 13.29
N GLU A 395 -7.29 -12.15 12.98
CA GLU A 395 -6.16 -12.54 12.11
C GLU A 395 -6.18 -11.93 10.71
N LYS A 396 -7.36 -11.79 10.10
CA LYS A 396 -7.50 -11.20 8.76
C LYS A 396 -7.30 -9.69 8.77
N SER A 397 -7.52 -9.02 9.90
CA SER A 397 -7.41 -7.56 9.98
C SER A 397 -5.96 -7.09 10.13
N LEU A 398 -5.07 -7.85 10.78
CA LEU A 398 -3.65 -7.44 10.92
C LEU A 398 -2.97 -7.26 9.56
N GLY A 399 -3.12 -8.25 8.69
CA GLY A 399 -2.53 -8.22 7.35
C GLY A 399 -3.08 -7.06 6.51
N THR A 400 -4.38 -6.79 6.58
CA THR A 400 -4.98 -5.70 5.80
C THR A 400 -4.61 -4.33 6.36
N VAL A 401 -4.63 -4.13 7.68
CA VAL A 401 -4.27 -2.87 8.34
C VAL A 401 -2.81 -2.50 8.08
N SER A 402 -1.89 -3.45 8.20
CA SER A 402 -0.46 -3.24 7.89
C SER A 402 -0.23 -2.88 6.42
N ALA A 403 -0.97 -3.50 5.49
CA ALA A 403 -0.91 -3.18 4.07
C ALA A 403 -1.37 -1.75 3.76
N VAL A 404 -2.50 -1.33 4.35
CA VAL A 404 -3.01 0.04 4.17
C VAL A 404 -2.06 1.06 4.81
N LEU A 405 -1.51 0.76 6.01
CA LEU A 405 -0.55 1.64 6.67
C LEU A 405 0.69 1.85 5.81
N PHE A 406 1.28 0.76 5.30
CA PHE A 406 2.44 0.84 4.43
C PHE A 406 2.13 1.61 3.13
N TYR A 407 0.95 1.40 2.54
CA TYR A 407 0.51 2.14 1.35
C TYR A 407 0.40 3.65 1.62
N ILE A 408 -0.22 4.04 2.73
CA ILE A 408 -0.35 5.45 3.13
C ILE A 408 1.04 6.06 3.37
N LEU A 409 1.95 5.35 4.04
CA LEU A 409 3.33 5.81 4.24
C LEU A 409 4.07 6.02 2.91
N ALA A 410 3.90 5.11 1.94
CA ALA A 410 4.47 5.24 0.62
C ALA A 410 3.92 6.45 -0.15
N LEU A 411 2.62 6.71 -0.06
CA LEU A 411 1.99 7.91 -0.65
C LEU A 411 2.43 9.20 0.03
N GLN A 412 2.47 9.23 1.37
CA GLN A 412 2.84 10.41 2.16
C GLN A 412 4.31 10.83 1.97
N THR A 413 5.18 9.86 1.68
CA THR A 413 6.60 10.08 1.40
C THR A 413 6.88 10.35 -0.07
N GLY A 414 5.89 10.18 -0.95
CA GLY A 414 6.05 10.33 -2.40
C GLY A 414 7.03 9.31 -2.97
N LEU A 415 6.96 8.04 -2.54
CA LEU A 415 7.97 7.02 -2.86
C LEU A 415 8.22 6.87 -4.37
N THR A 416 7.18 7.01 -5.19
CA THR A 416 7.24 6.87 -6.64
C THR A 416 7.90 8.05 -7.35
N SER A 417 7.88 9.27 -6.78
CA SER A 417 8.45 10.47 -7.43
C SER A 417 9.94 10.68 -7.18
N LEU A 418 10.57 9.83 -6.37
CA LEU A 418 11.97 9.96 -5.98
C LEU A 418 12.91 9.21 -6.91
N SER A 419 14.14 9.70 -7.02
CA SER A 419 15.24 9.02 -7.71
C SER A 419 15.54 7.64 -7.07
N PRO A 420 16.03 6.65 -7.84
CA PRO A 420 16.16 5.26 -7.39
C PRO A 420 16.99 5.11 -6.10
N ASP A 421 18.07 5.87 -5.94
CA ASP A 421 18.95 5.80 -4.75
C ASP A 421 18.24 6.31 -3.48
N LYS A 422 17.49 7.42 -3.60
CA LYS A 422 16.73 8.00 -2.48
C LYS A 422 15.49 7.17 -2.17
N ARG A 423 14.92 6.50 -3.20
CA ARG A 423 13.75 5.62 -3.06
C ARG A 423 14.05 4.44 -2.16
N PHE A 424 15.20 3.79 -2.32
CA PHE A 424 15.59 2.67 -1.44
C PHE A 424 15.64 3.09 0.04
N VAL A 425 16.33 4.21 0.34
CA VAL A 425 16.46 4.69 1.71
C VAL A 425 15.08 5.02 2.31
N ARG A 426 14.19 5.67 1.55
CA ARG A 426 12.82 5.98 1.99
C ARG A 426 11.98 4.72 2.20
N LEU A 427 12.17 3.71 1.37
CA LEU A 427 11.50 2.42 1.49
C LEU A 427 11.93 1.68 2.76
N CYS A 428 13.24 1.63 3.05
CA CYS A 428 13.74 1.11 4.32
C CYS A 428 13.16 1.87 5.51
N ARG A 429 13.11 3.20 5.45
CA ARG A 429 12.50 4.04 6.49
C ARG A 429 11.02 3.70 6.72
N ASN A 430 10.26 3.46 5.66
CA ASN A 430 8.86 3.06 5.72
C ASN A 430 8.69 1.64 6.28
N LEU A 431 9.57 0.69 5.91
CA LEU A 431 9.57 -0.66 6.46
C LEU A 431 9.92 -0.69 7.96
N CYS A 432 10.83 0.16 8.41
CA CYS A 432 11.12 0.32 9.84
C CYS A 432 9.90 0.84 10.60
N LEU A 433 9.22 1.87 10.08
CA LEU A 433 7.98 2.37 10.69
C LEU A 433 6.88 1.30 10.72
N LEU A 434 6.74 0.54 9.64
CA LEU A 434 5.82 -0.60 9.59
C LEU A 434 6.17 -1.66 10.65
N PHE A 435 7.46 -1.98 10.82
CA PHE A 435 7.90 -2.93 11.84
C PHE A 435 7.56 -2.44 13.25
N THR A 436 7.78 -1.16 13.56
CA THR A 436 7.36 -0.59 14.86
C THR A 436 5.84 -0.66 15.04
N ALA A 437 5.06 -0.41 13.98
CA ALA A 437 3.60 -0.57 14.04
C ALA A 437 3.19 -2.03 14.31
N LEU A 438 3.86 -3.02 13.70
CA LEU A 438 3.62 -4.44 13.98
C LEU A 438 3.89 -4.80 15.45
N LEU A 439 4.89 -4.18 16.08
CA LEU A 439 5.15 -4.36 17.51
C LEU A 439 4.03 -3.79 18.39
N HIS A 440 3.47 -2.62 18.03
CA HIS A 440 2.26 -2.07 18.68
C HIS A 440 1.07 -3.03 18.58
N PHE A 441 0.81 -3.57 17.38
CA PHE A 441 -0.27 -4.55 17.20
C PHE A 441 -0.03 -5.84 18.01
N LEU A 442 1.21 -6.32 18.06
CA LEU A 442 1.56 -7.51 18.83
C LEU A 442 1.36 -7.28 20.34
N HIS A 443 1.67 -6.09 20.86
CA HIS A 443 1.33 -5.71 22.24
C HIS A 443 -0.17 -5.71 22.50
N ASN A 444 -0.98 -5.17 21.58
CA ASN A 444 -2.45 -5.19 21.70
C ASN A 444 -3.02 -6.62 21.80
N ILE A 445 -2.40 -7.60 21.15
CA ILE A 445 -2.78 -9.03 21.27
C ILE A 445 -2.38 -9.60 22.65
N VAL A 446 -1.17 -9.27 23.12
CA VAL A 446 -0.59 -9.87 24.34
C VAL A 446 -1.17 -9.27 25.63
N SER A 447 -1.50 -7.98 25.65
CA SER A 447 -2.01 -7.27 26.83
C SER A 447 -3.27 -7.91 27.47
N PRO A 448 -4.35 -8.21 26.73
CA PRO A 448 -5.53 -8.89 27.29
C PRO A 448 -5.23 -10.33 27.73
N ILE A 449 -4.29 -11.00 27.06
CA ILE A 449 -3.85 -12.35 27.45
C ILE A 449 -3.14 -12.32 28.81
N LEU A 450 -2.26 -11.34 29.05
CA LEU A 450 -1.63 -11.16 30.36
C LEU A 450 -2.67 -10.93 31.45
N MET A 451 -3.66 -10.07 31.19
CA MET A 451 -4.66 -9.71 32.18
C MET A 451 -5.62 -10.88 32.50
N SER A 452 -6.01 -11.67 31.49
CA SER A 452 -6.81 -12.88 31.72
C SER A 452 -6.01 -13.98 32.43
N LEU A 453 -4.70 -14.09 32.17
CA LEU A 453 -3.85 -15.10 32.78
C LEU A 453 -3.56 -14.84 34.26
N SER A 454 -3.49 -13.56 34.67
CA SER A 454 -3.41 -13.17 36.07
C SER A 454 -4.74 -13.35 36.80
N ALA A 455 -5.87 -13.05 36.15
CA ALA A 455 -7.20 -13.18 36.74
C ALA A 455 -7.63 -14.65 36.93
N ALA A 456 -7.33 -15.54 35.98
CA ALA A 456 -7.75 -16.94 36.02
C ALA A 456 -6.97 -17.82 37.03
N ARG A 457 -6.03 -17.23 37.80
CA ARG A 457 -5.14 -17.92 38.75
C ARG A 457 -4.61 -19.26 38.22
N ASN A 458 -4.20 -19.30 36.96
CA ASN A 458 -3.83 -20.55 36.30
C ASN A 458 -2.43 -21.02 36.77
N PRO A 459 -2.27 -22.25 37.32
CA PRO A 459 -0.99 -22.74 37.84
C PRO A 459 0.01 -23.15 36.75
N SER A 460 -0.38 -23.15 35.46
CA SER A 460 0.48 -23.61 34.37
C SER A 460 1.62 -22.63 34.05
N ARG A 461 2.80 -22.85 34.66
CA ARG A 461 4.02 -22.05 34.43
C ARG A 461 4.41 -21.92 32.95
N LYS A 462 4.12 -22.92 32.12
CA LYS A 462 4.41 -22.91 30.68
C LYS A 462 3.65 -21.80 29.92
N ARG A 463 2.40 -21.52 30.32
CA ARG A 463 1.57 -20.49 29.67
C ARG A 463 2.04 -19.09 30.04
N HIS A 464 2.37 -18.88 31.32
CA HIS A 464 3.00 -17.64 31.81
C HIS A 464 4.35 -17.39 31.15
N PHE A 465 5.20 -18.41 31.06
CA PHE A 465 6.52 -18.30 30.42
C PHE A 465 6.41 -17.83 28.96
N ARG A 466 5.53 -18.44 28.16
CA ARG A 466 5.33 -18.06 26.75
C ARG A 466 4.88 -16.61 26.60
N ALA A 467 3.89 -16.17 27.38
CA ALA A 467 3.43 -14.78 27.34
C ALA A 467 4.55 -13.79 27.74
N LEU A 468 5.31 -14.11 28.79
CA LEU A 468 6.45 -13.31 29.23
C LEU A 468 7.59 -13.29 28.21
N THR A 469 7.85 -14.39 27.48
CA THR A 469 8.83 -14.41 26.38
C THR A 469 8.45 -13.42 25.28
N VAL A 470 7.18 -13.33 24.92
CA VAL A 470 6.72 -12.38 23.89
C VAL A 470 6.83 -10.95 24.39
N CYS A 471 6.57 -10.69 25.68
CA CYS A 471 6.79 -9.37 26.28
C CYS A 471 8.27 -8.98 26.30
N ALA A 472 9.17 -9.92 26.61
CA ALA A 472 10.61 -9.69 26.55
C ALA A 472 11.06 -9.36 25.11
N PHE A 473 10.54 -10.10 24.11
CA PHE A 473 10.77 -9.79 22.70
C PHE A 473 10.27 -8.38 22.33
N LEU A 474 9.07 -8.00 22.78
CA LEU A 474 8.47 -6.68 22.55
C LEU A 474 9.24 -5.52 23.18
N ILE A 475 10.12 -5.76 24.15
CA ILE A 475 11.04 -4.75 24.71
C ILE A 475 12.38 -4.76 23.96
N ILE A 476 12.95 -5.94 23.75
CA ILE A 476 14.29 -6.09 23.14
C ILE A 476 14.28 -5.64 21.67
N ALA A 477 13.27 -6.04 20.89
CA ALA A 477 13.19 -5.74 19.47
C ALA A 477 13.17 -4.22 19.15
N PRO A 478 12.29 -3.39 19.76
CA PRO A 478 12.32 -1.96 19.51
C PRO A 478 13.59 -1.29 20.03
N ILE A 479 14.14 -1.70 21.18
CA ILE A 479 15.40 -1.13 21.69
C ILE A 479 16.56 -1.44 20.73
N ALA A 480 16.66 -2.68 20.25
CA ALA A 480 17.66 -3.06 19.26
C ALA A 480 17.51 -2.27 17.95
N LEU A 481 16.27 -2.05 17.49
CA LEU A 481 16.00 -1.18 16.34
C LEU A 481 16.45 0.26 16.59
N LEU A 482 16.20 0.82 17.77
CA LEU A 482 16.67 2.18 18.09
C LEU A 482 18.19 2.29 18.15
N VAL A 483 18.86 1.36 18.82
CA VAL A 483 20.33 1.35 18.91
C VAL A 483 20.96 1.25 17.51
N THR A 484 20.44 0.35 16.66
CA THR A 484 20.94 0.21 15.29
C THR A 484 20.69 1.46 14.44
N LEU A 485 19.50 2.07 14.53
CA LEU A 485 19.19 3.28 13.76
C LEU A 485 20.02 4.50 14.20
N TRP A 486 20.15 4.75 15.50
CA TRP A 486 20.94 5.86 16.05
C TRP A 486 22.45 5.70 15.80
N SER A 487 22.95 4.47 15.73
CA SER A 487 24.37 4.23 15.39
C SER A 487 24.71 4.49 13.92
N ARG A 488 23.72 4.42 13.02
CA ARG A 488 23.91 4.45 11.56
C ARG A 488 23.47 5.76 10.91
N HIS A 489 22.56 6.50 11.53
CA HIS A 489 21.93 7.68 10.94
C HIS A 489 22.14 8.92 11.81
N SER A 490 22.35 10.07 11.15
CA SER A 490 22.32 11.37 11.81
C SER A 490 20.92 11.68 12.35
N PRO A 491 20.80 12.52 13.41
CA PRO A 491 19.51 12.92 13.95
C PRO A 491 18.67 13.58 12.86
N SER A 492 17.49 13.01 12.59
CA SER A 492 16.55 13.47 11.57
C SER A 492 15.12 13.42 12.11
N THR A 493 14.22 14.18 11.50
CA THR A 493 12.80 14.23 11.88
C THR A 493 12.14 12.85 11.83
N TRP A 494 12.47 12.05 10.82
CA TRP A 494 12.04 10.65 10.73
C TRP A 494 12.57 9.78 11.88
N LEU A 495 13.86 9.92 12.22
CA LEU A 495 14.45 9.14 13.31
C LEU A 495 13.78 9.48 14.64
N LEU A 496 13.48 10.77 14.90
CA LEU A 496 12.73 11.20 16.08
C LEU A 496 11.34 10.56 16.14
N ALA A 497 10.62 10.50 15.02
CA ALA A 497 9.31 9.86 14.97
C ALA A 497 9.37 8.35 15.27
N VAL A 498 10.32 7.63 14.67
CA VAL A 498 10.54 6.19 14.97
C VAL A 498 10.92 5.98 16.43
N THR A 499 11.73 6.89 16.99
CA THR A 499 12.15 6.85 18.40
C THR A 499 10.95 7.00 19.33
N ALA A 500 10.09 7.99 19.09
CA ALA A 500 8.87 8.19 19.86
C ALA A 500 7.96 6.96 19.82
N PHE A 501 7.64 6.43 18.64
CA PHE A 501 6.78 5.24 18.53
C PHE A 501 7.38 3.99 19.17
N SER A 502 8.71 3.82 19.09
CA SER A 502 9.37 2.64 19.66
C SER A 502 9.43 2.71 21.19
N VAL A 503 9.69 3.89 21.76
CA VAL A 503 9.64 4.10 23.21
C VAL A 503 8.20 3.95 23.73
N GLU A 504 7.21 4.42 22.97
CA GLU A 504 5.79 4.25 23.29
C GLU A 504 5.43 2.76 23.46
N VAL A 505 5.82 1.88 22.51
CA VAL A 505 5.62 0.41 22.66
C VAL A 505 6.27 -0.11 23.93
N VAL A 506 7.52 0.28 24.19
CA VAL A 506 8.26 -0.21 25.36
C VAL A 506 7.55 0.17 26.66
N VAL A 507 7.10 1.42 26.77
CA VAL A 507 6.34 1.90 27.94
C VAL A 507 5.01 1.17 28.07
N LYS A 508 4.27 0.98 26.97
CA LYS A 508 3.03 0.19 26.94
C LYS A 508 3.23 -1.24 27.46
N VAL A 509 4.28 -1.91 27.01
CA VAL A 509 4.62 -3.27 27.46
C VAL A 509 5.03 -3.29 28.93
N CYS A 510 5.82 -2.31 29.39
CA CYS A 510 6.20 -2.17 30.80
C CYS A 510 4.99 -1.94 31.70
N VAL A 511 4.02 -1.13 31.28
CA VAL A 511 2.75 -0.91 31.99
C VAL A 511 1.95 -2.21 32.07
N SER A 512 1.79 -2.93 30.96
CA SER A 512 1.12 -4.26 30.97
C SER A 512 1.84 -5.27 31.87
N LEU A 513 3.17 -5.32 31.87
CA LEU A 513 3.95 -6.20 32.75
C LEU A 513 3.84 -5.80 34.23
N ALA A 514 3.83 -4.51 34.53
CA ALA A 514 3.65 -4.01 35.89
C ALA A 514 2.26 -4.37 36.43
N THR A 515 1.19 -4.14 35.64
CA THR A 515 -0.18 -4.54 36.03
C THR A 515 -0.32 -6.05 36.21
N TYR A 516 0.24 -6.85 35.30
CA TYR A 516 0.30 -8.30 35.43
C TYR A 516 1.05 -8.73 36.71
N SER A 517 2.18 -8.08 37.01
CA SER A 517 2.97 -8.38 38.22
C SER A 517 2.21 -8.03 39.49
N LEU A 518 1.49 -6.90 39.53
CA LEU A 518 0.64 -6.52 40.65
C LEU A 518 -0.47 -7.55 40.90
N PHE A 519 -1.18 -7.97 39.85
CA PHE A 519 -2.20 -9.02 39.98
C PHE A 519 -1.63 -10.38 40.38
N LEU A 520 -0.44 -10.73 39.91
CA LEU A 520 0.21 -11.97 40.30
C LEU A 520 0.69 -11.93 41.76
N LEU A 521 1.12 -10.77 42.25
CA LEU A 521 1.47 -10.56 43.66
C LEU A 521 0.23 -10.65 44.56
N ASP A 522 -0.89 -10.05 44.14
CA ASP A 522 -2.19 -10.16 44.82
C ASP A 522 -2.64 -11.63 44.92
N ALA A 523 -2.58 -12.38 43.82
CA ALA A 523 -2.94 -13.80 43.79
C ALA A 523 -2.05 -14.72 44.67
N ARG A 524 -0.84 -14.26 45.04
CA ARG A 524 0.05 -14.97 45.97
C ARG A 524 -0.16 -14.57 47.43
N ARG A 525 -0.75 -13.41 47.69
CA ARG A 525 -1.03 -12.93 49.04
C ARG A 525 -2.31 -13.62 49.58
N PRO A 526 -2.34 -14.00 50.87
CA PRO A 526 -3.53 -14.56 51.50
C PRO A 526 -4.49 -13.47 52.04
N SER A 527 -4.04 -12.22 52.17
CA SER A 527 -4.82 -11.08 52.68
C SER A 527 -5.16 -10.11 51.54
N PHE A 528 -6.35 -9.49 51.60
CA PHE A 528 -6.88 -8.55 50.61
C PHE A 528 -6.06 -7.25 50.60
N TRP A 529 -5.65 -6.78 49.41
CA TRP A 529 -4.84 -5.58 49.27
C TRP A 529 -5.67 -4.35 48.89
N GLU A 530 -6.12 -3.60 49.88
CA GLU A 530 -7.00 -2.42 49.71
C GLU A 530 -6.42 -1.34 48.77
N LYS A 531 -5.09 -1.18 48.73
CA LYS A 531 -4.42 -0.16 47.89
C LYS A 531 -4.07 -0.65 46.48
N LEU A 532 -4.43 -1.88 46.10
CA LEU A 532 -4.13 -2.44 44.78
C LEU A 532 -4.70 -1.58 43.63
N ASP A 533 -5.96 -1.14 43.78
CA ASP A 533 -6.64 -0.31 42.79
C ASP A 533 -5.97 1.05 42.60
N ASP A 534 -5.36 1.60 43.66
CA ASP A 534 -4.61 2.86 43.59
C ASP A 534 -3.29 2.68 42.85
N TYR A 535 -2.54 1.61 43.13
CA TYR A 535 -1.33 1.28 42.37
C TYR A 535 -1.64 1.01 40.90
N LEU A 536 -2.72 0.28 40.61
CA LEU A 536 -3.17 0.02 39.25
C LEU A 536 -3.55 1.32 38.53
N TYR A 537 -4.22 2.23 39.22
CA TYR A 537 -4.53 3.56 38.70
C TYR A 537 -3.26 4.36 38.39
N TYR A 538 -2.29 4.43 39.32
CA TYR A 538 -1.04 5.19 39.09
C TYR A 538 -0.24 4.63 37.91
N VAL A 539 -0.12 3.31 37.79
CA VAL A 539 0.61 2.65 36.70
C VAL A 539 -0.06 2.92 35.33
N ARG A 540 -1.39 2.81 35.26
CA ARG A 540 -2.15 3.09 34.02
C ARG A 540 -2.12 4.58 33.67
N ALA A 541 -2.28 5.47 34.66
CA ALA A 541 -2.22 6.90 34.46
C ALA A 541 -0.84 7.35 33.95
N PHE A 542 0.25 6.75 34.45
CA PHE A 542 1.60 6.98 33.94
C PHE A 542 1.73 6.59 32.46
N GLY A 543 1.26 5.40 32.07
CA GLY A 543 1.28 4.96 30.67
C GLY A 543 0.56 5.95 29.75
N ASN A 544 -0.69 6.28 30.06
CA ASN A 544 -1.48 7.22 29.26
C ASN A 544 -0.86 8.64 29.22
N SER A 545 -0.22 9.08 30.31
CA SER A 545 0.46 10.39 30.34
C SER A 545 1.67 10.43 29.40
N VAL A 546 2.43 9.33 29.33
CA VAL A 546 3.57 9.21 28.42
C VAL A 546 3.11 9.16 26.96
N GLU A 547 2.03 8.42 26.67
CA GLU A 547 1.42 8.40 25.33
C GLU A 547 0.99 9.80 24.88
N PHE A 548 0.29 10.53 25.75
CA PHE A 548 -0.12 11.91 25.49
C PHE A 548 1.09 12.83 25.22
N CYS A 549 2.16 12.71 26.03
CA CYS A 549 3.38 13.49 25.86
C CYS A 549 4.05 13.23 24.49
N PHE A 550 4.22 11.97 24.10
CA PHE A 550 4.77 11.62 22.78
C PHE A 550 3.84 12.02 21.63
N GLY A 551 2.51 11.97 21.83
CA GLY A 551 1.53 12.48 20.89
C GLY A 551 1.74 13.96 20.55
N ILE A 552 1.99 14.79 21.57
CA ILE A 552 2.30 16.22 21.40
C ILE A 552 3.65 16.42 20.70
N LEU A 553 4.69 15.69 21.10
CA LEU A 553 6.02 15.77 20.49
C LEU A 553 5.97 15.43 18.99
N LEU A 554 5.24 14.38 18.63
CA LEU A 554 5.03 13.96 17.23
C LEU A 554 4.21 14.99 16.44
N PHE A 555 3.24 15.66 17.07
CA PHE A 555 2.47 16.71 16.42
C PHE A 555 3.35 17.92 16.06
N PHE A 556 4.18 18.40 16.99
CA PHE A 556 5.11 19.49 16.69
C PHE A 556 6.16 19.09 15.65
N ASN A 557 6.70 17.87 15.75
CA ASN A 557 7.60 17.34 14.73
C ASN A 557 6.93 17.29 13.35
N GLY A 558 5.69 16.81 13.28
CA GLY A 558 4.91 16.74 12.05
C GLY A 558 4.56 18.11 11.47
N ALA A 559 4.18 19.07 12.32
CA ALA A 559 3.91 20.45 11.93
C ALA A 559 5.18 21.13 11.39
N TRP A 560 6.34 20.90 12.02
CA TRP A 560 7.62 21.40 11.53
C TRP A 560 7.92 20.92 10.11
N ILE A 561 7.77 19.62 9.87
CA ILE A 561 7.99 19.02 8.55
C ILE A 561 7.02 19.60 7.50
N LEU A 562 5.76 19.83 7.87
CA LEU A 562 4.74 20.36 6.97
C LEU A 562 5.05 21.80 6.53
N ILE A 563 5.55 22.64 7.44
CA ILE A 563 5.83 24.06 7.20
C ILE A 563 7.18 24.25 6.49
N PHE A 564 8.23 23.52 6.90
CA PHE A 564 9.61 23.84 6.50
C PHE A 564 10.27 22.86 5.51
N GLU A 565 9.79 21.61 5.37
CA GLU A 565 10.47 20.61 4.53
C GLU A 565 9.69 20.33 3.24
N SER A 566 8.43 19.90 3.34
CA SER A 566 7.60 19.66 2.17
C SER A 566 6.11 19.67 2.53
N GLY A 567 5.40 20.71 2.08
CA GLY A 567 3.94 20.79 2.17
C GLY A 567 3.29 19.75 1.26
N GLY A 568 2.45 18.88 1.82
CA GLY A 568 1.69 17.89 1.06
C GLY A 568 0.29 17.72 1.64
N ALA A 569 -0.73 17.73 0.79
CA ALA A 569 -2.13 17.63 1.22
C ALA A 569 -2.39 16.37 2.04
N ILE A 570 -1.85 15.21 1.62
CA ILE A 570 -1.97 13.94 2.35
C ILE A 570 -1.32 14.04 3.74
N ARG A 571 -0.18 14.72 3.84
CA ARG A 571 0.53 14.92 5.11
C ARG A 571 -0.24 15.84 6.06
N ALA A 572 -0.85 16.91 5.54
CA ALA A 572 -1.71 17.79 6.33
C ALA A 572 -2.92 17.05 6.91
N ILE A 573 -3.61 16.26 6.08
CA ILE A 573 -4.75 15.43 6.51
C ILE A 573 -4.33 14.45 7.61
N MET A 574 -3.19 13.77 7.43
CA MET A 574 -2.64 12.84 8.43
C MET A 574 -2.33 13.55 9.77
N MET A 575 -1.81 14.78 9.73
CA MET A 575 -1.57 15.56 10.95
C MET A 575 -2.86 16.01 11.64
N CYS A 576 -3.91 16.37 10.88
CA CYS A 576 -5.23 16.69 11.46
C CYS A 576 -5.84 15.48 12.18
N ILE A 577 -5.73 14.30 11.57
CA ILE A 577 -6.19 13.04 12.18
C ILE A 577 -5.41 12.75 13.46
N HIS A 578 -4.09 12.88 13.43
CA HIS A 578 -3.23 12.71 14.62
C HIS A 578 -3.63 13.67 15.75
N ALA A 579 -3.87 14.94 15.43
CA ALA A 579 -4.32 15.92 16.43
C ALA A 579 -5.68 15.57 17.06
N TYR A 580 -6.61 15.03 16.26
CA TYR A 580 -7.92 14.64 16.77
C TYR A 580 -7.84 13.39 17.66
N PHE A 581 -7.30 12.28 17.17
CA PHE A 581 -7.32 11.03 17.92
C PHE A 581 -6.28 10.99 19.04
N ASN A 582 -5.04 11.38 18.74
CA ASN A 582 -3.91 11.14 19.67
C ASN A 582 -3.72 12.27 20.69
N ILE A 583 -4.34 13.43 20.47
CA ILE A 583 -4.28 14.56 21.41
C ILE A 583 -5.66 14.84 21.98
N TRP A 584 -6.63 15.18 21.14
CA TRP A 584 -7.93 15.64 21.62
C TRP A 584 -8.73 14.54 22.32
N CYS A 585 -8.95 13.39 21.66
CA CYS A 585 -9.71 12.29 22.25
C CYS A 585 -9.03 11.72 23.50
N GLU A 586 -7.70 11.53 23.48
CA GLU A 586 -6.94 11.05 24.65
C GLU A 586 -6.99 12.05 25.81
N ALA A 587 -6.83 13.35 25.56
CA ALA A 587 -6.98 14.38 26.60
C ALA A 587 -8.38 14.39 27.20
N GLN A 588 -9.42 14.25 26.36
CA GLN A 588 -10.81 14.19 26.80
C GLN A 588 -11.08 12.95 27.67
N ALA A 589 -10.58 11.78 27.25
CA ALA A 589 -10.69 10.54 28.01
C ALA A 589 -9.99 10.66 29.37
N GLY A 590 -8.74 11.14 29.39
CA GLY A 590 -7.96 11.38 30.60
C GLY A 590 -8.64 12.36 31.55
N TRP A 591 -9.17 13.46 31.03
CA TRP A 591 -9.93 14.44 31.81
C TRP A 591 -11.16 13.82 32.48
N SER A 592 -11.90 12.99 31.75
CA SER A 592 -13.10 12.33 32.29
C SER A 592 -12.76 11.36 33.44
N VAL A 593 -11.66 10.61 33.33
CA VAL A 593 -11.19 9.68 34.36
C VAL A 593 -10.71 10.45 35.59
N PHE A 594 -9.93 11.51 35.39
CA PHE A 594 -9.48 12.38 36.48
C PHE A 594 -10.65 12.99 37.24
N MET A 595 -11.65 13.53 36.52
CA MET A 595 -12.86 14.08 37.14
C MET A 595 -13.62 13.04 37.96
N LYS A 596 -13.81 11.82 37.43
CA LYS A 596 -14.47 10.73 38.16
C LYS A 596 -13.69 10.33 39.42
N ARG A 597 -12.35 10.23 39.33
CA ARG A 597 -11.50 9.90 40.50
C ARG A 597 -11.60 10.98 41.57
N ARG A 598 -11.55 12.28 41.18
CA ARG A 598 -11.74 13.40 42.12
C ARG A 598 -13.10 13.35 42.80
N SER A 599 -14.17 13.07 42.05
CA SER A 599 -15.52 12.88 42.62
C SER A 599 -15.62 11.66 43.54
N ALA A 600 -14.95 10.55 43.20
CA ALA A 600 -14.93 9.34 44.04
C ALA A 600 -14.19 9.59 45.36
N VAL A 601 -13.01 10.20 45.31
CA VAL A 601 -12.23 10.56 46.52
C VAL A 601 -13.05 11.49 47.42
N HIS A 602 -13.70 12.53 46.85
CA HIS A 602 -14.55 13.43 47.63
C HIS A 602 -15.74 12.72 48.29
N LYS A 603 -16.36 11.76 47.59
CA LYS A 603 -17.47 10.96 48.15
C LYS A 603 -16.98 10.02 49.25
N ILE A 604 -15.82 9.40 49.08
CA ILE A 604 -15.21 8.51 50.08
C ILE A 604 -14.84 9.32 51.33
N SER A 605 -14.20 10.48 51.17
CA SER A 605 -13.83 11.35 52.30
C SER A 605 -15.04 11.98 53.02
N ALA A 606 -16.22 11.96 52.40
CA ALA A 606 -17.45 12.46 52.99
C ALA A 606 -18.23 11.37 53.78
N LEU A 607 -17.82 10.11 53.68
CA LEU A 607 -18.41 9.02 54.46
C LEU A 607 -17.84 9.06 55.90
N PRO A 608 -18.69 8.96 56.94
CA PRO A 608 -18.22 8.89 58.32
C PRO A 608 -17.48 7.57 58.58
N GLU A 609 -16.32 7.63 59.25
CA GLU A 609 -15.62 6.44 59.73
C GLU A 609 -16.42 5.78 60.86
N ALA A 610 -16.54 4.45 60.81
CA ALA A 610 -17.33 3.70 61.78
C ALA A 610 -16.58 3.55 63.12
N THR A 611 -17.27 3.80 64.23
CA THR A 611 -16.69 3.67 65.58
C THR A 611 -16.58 2.20 65.98
N SER A 612 -15.56 1.83 66.77
CA SER A 612 -15.36 0.45 67.26
C SER A 612 -16.59 -0.13 67.99
N ALA A 613 -17.33 0.70 68.72
CA ALA A 613 -18.58 0.32 69.38
C ALA A 613 -19.74 0.03 68.41
N GLN A 614 -19.74 0.64 67.22
CA GLN A 614 -20.72 0.37 66.17
C GLN A 614 -20.40 -0.94 65.44
N LEU A 615 -19.11 -1.23 65.18
CA LEU A 615 -18.70 -2.51 64.59
C LEU A 615 -19.06 -3.72 65.45
N GLN A 616 -18.88 -3.62 66.78
CA GLN A 616 -19.26 -4.69 67.72
C GLN A 616 -20.78 -4.84 67.88
N ALA A 617 -21.56 -3.78 67.65
CA ALA A 617 -23.02 -3.82 67.77
C ALA A 617 -23.70 -4.50 66.56
N PHE A 618 -23.06 -4.48 65.39
CA PHE A 618 -23.64 -5.01 64.16
C PHE A 618 -23.11 -6.39 63.75
N ASP A 619 -21.98 -6.89 64.29
CA ASP A 619 -21.41 -8.26 64.11
C ASP A 619 -21.57 -8.86 62.70
N ASP A 620 -21.50 -8.01 61.68
CA ASP A 620 -21.87 -8.36 60.31
C ASP A 620 -20.64 -8.69 59.47
N VAL A 621 -20.78 -9.69 58.61
CA VAL A 621 -19.86 -9.97 57.51
C VAL A 621 -19.83 -8.74 56.60
N CYS A 622 -18.65 -8.18 56.32
CA CYS A 622 -18.55 -7.02 55.45
C CYS A 622 -19.18 -7.29 54.08
N ALA A 623 -20.23 -6.54 53.68
CA ALA A 623 -20.95 -6.76 52.42
C ALA A 623 -20.10 -6.54 51.16
N ILE A 624 -18.88 -5.99 51.30
CA ILE A 624 -17.94 -5.70 50.21
C ILE A 624 -16.92 -6.83 50.06
N CYS A 625 -16.26 -7.24 51.14
CA CYS A 625 -15.20 -8.27 51.11
C CYS A 625 -15.63 -9.64 51.63
N TYR A 626 -16.85 -9.78 52.15
CA TYR A 626 -17.43 -10.99 52.73
C TYR A 626 -16.53 -11.70 53.76
N GLN A 627 -15.77 -10.92 54.54
CA GLN A 627 -14.93 -11.40 55.65
C GLN A 627 -15.55 -11.05 57.01
N ASP A 628 -15.32 -11.93 57.99
CA ASP A 628 -15.70 -11.71 59.39
C ASP A 628 -14.80 -10.63 60.02
N ASN A 629 -15.42 -9.60 60.59
CA ASN A 629 -14.71 -8.45 61.18
C ASN A 629 -13.87 -8.83 62.42
N SER A 630 -14.08 -10.02 63.01
CA SER A 630 -13.42 -10.51 64.23
C SER A 630 -11.97 -10.96 64.05
N LEU A 631 -11.53 -11.26 62.82
CA LEU A 631 -10.13 -11.67 62.54
C LEU A 631 -9.16 -10.48 62.48
N SER A 632 -9.66 -9.28 62.24
CA SER A 632 -8.88 -8.03 62.16
C SER A 632 -8.30 -7.65 63.53
N GLU A 633 -9.05 -7.89 64.60
CA GLU A 633 -8.71 -7.53 65.98
C GLU A 633 -7.57 -8.41 66.56
N ALA A 634 -7.39 -9.62 66.03
CA ALA A 634 -6.31 -10.54 66.42
C ALA A 634 -4.94 -10.16 65.80
N ALA A 635 -4.92 -9.38 64.71
CA ALA A 635 -3.68 -8.99 64.04
C ALA A 635 -3.00 -7.76 64.66
N GLU A 636 -3.77 -6.84 65.27
CA GLU A 636 -3.19 -5.68 65.99
C GLU A 636 -2.68 -6.04 67.39
N SER A 637 -3.22 -7.08 68.03
CA SER A 637 -2.78 -7.51 69.38
C SER A 637 -1.54 -8.43 69.38
N SER A 638 -1.09 -8.93 68.22
CA SER A 638 0.01 -9.90 68.11
C SER A 638 1.38 -9.28 67.78
N SER A 639 1.61 -8.02 68.17
CA SER A 639 2.96 -7.43 68.20
C SER A 639 3.79 -7.81 69.45
N ASN A 640 3.25 -8.61 70.38
CA ASN A 640 4.02 -9.15 71.52
C ASN A 640 3.82 -10.67 71.68
N THR A 641 4.77 -11.44 71.11
CA THR A 641 5.15 -12.85 71.43
C THR A 641 4.20 -14.00 71.06
N PRO A 642 4.73 -15.23 70.79
CA PRO A 642 4.10 -16.20 69.91
C PRO A 642 3.22 -17.19 70.66
N SER A 643 2.08 -17.56 70.08
CA SER A 643 1.28 -18.71 70.52
C SER A 643 0.76 -19.47 69.32
N MET A 644 1.11 -20.76 69.27
CA MET A 644 0.52 -21.76 68.37
C MET A 644 -1.01 -21.79 68.57
N VAL A 645 -1.76 -21.67 67.47
CA VAL A 645 -3.13 -22.16 67.41
C VAL A 645 -3.26 -23.04 66.17
N THR A 646 -3.31 -24.34 66.41
CA THR A 646 -3.73 -25.36 65.46
C THR A 646 -5.25 -25.34 65.40
N VAL A 647 -5.83 -25.13 64.22
CA VAL A 647 -7.21 -25.56 63.95
C VAL A 647 -7.25 -26.31 62.62
N SER A 648 -7.50 -27.60 62.79
CA SER A 648 -7.90 -28.61 61.83
C SER A 648 -9.22 -28.26 61.14
N THR A 649 -9.25 -28.32 59.81
CA THR A 649 -10.50 -28.47 59.04
C THR A 649 -10.54 -29.85 58.39
N SER A 650 -11.46 -30.65 58.93
CA SER A 650 -11.86 -31.95 58.44
C SER A 650 -12.59 -31.83 57.09
N VAL A 651 -12.17 -32.70 56.18
CA VAL A 651 -12.87 -33.06 54.94
C VAL A 651 -14.21 -33.71 55.27
N SER A 652 -15.26 -33.30 54.57
CA SER A 652 -16.42 -34.14 54.27
C SER A 652 -16.88 -33.86 52.84
N GLY A 653 -16.69 -34.86 51.98
CA GLY A 653 -17.12 -34.84 50.59
C GLY A 653 -18.59 -35.26 50.43
N ALA A 654 -19.17 -34.86 49.31
CA ALA A 654 -20.31 -35.53 48.71
C ALA A 654 -20.10 -35.59 47.19
N ASN A 655 -19.84 -36.80 46.69
CA ASN A 655 -19.93 -37.17 45.28
C ASN A 655 -21.42 -37.35 44.90
N LEU A 656 -21.78 -37.00 43.67
CA LEU A 656 -22.78 -37.74 42.87
C LEU A 656 -22.58 -37.43 41.37
N ASN A 657 -22.62 -38.49 40.59
CA ASN A 657 -22.30 -38.60 39.16
C ASN A 657 -23.43 -38.12 38.22
N SER A 658 -23.01 -37.79 36.98
CA SER A 658 -23.64 -38.03 35.66
C SER A 658 -25.14 -37.77 35.44
N ASP A 659 -25.47 -36.86 34.51
CA ASP A 659 -26.06 -37.24 33.21
C ASP A 659 -26.27 -36.03 32.28
N GLU A 660 -26.32 -36.34 30.99
CA GLU A 660 -26.44 -35.44 29.84
C GLU A 660 -27.71 -34.58 29.84
N GLY A 661 -27.61 -33.37 29.27
CA GLY A 661 -28.74 -32.46 29.09
C GLY A 661 -28.41 -31.30 28.15
N PHE A 662 -28.51 -31.57 26.85
CA PHE A 662 -28.53 -30.59 25.76
C PHE A 662 -29.65 -29.56 25.97
N VAL A 663 -29.30 -28.28 26.11
CA VAL A 663 -30.21 -27.15 25.86
C VAL A 663 -29.48 -26.08 25.07
N THR A 664 -29.82 -26.00 23.79
CA THR A 664 -29.49 -24.90 22.88
C THR A 664 -30.35 -23.70 23.24
N ILE A 665 -29.74 -22.56 23.59
CA ILE A 665 -30.42 -21.26 23.63
C ILE A 665 -29.79 -20.36 22.58
N THR A 666 -30.40 -20.35 21.40
CA THR A 666 -30.35 -19.25 20.45
C THR A 666 -30.96 -18.00 21.10
N ASN A 667 -30.16 -16.94 21.28
CA ASN A 667 -30.69 -15.60 21.46
C ASN A 667 -30.03 -14.64 20.47
N THR A 668 -30.78 -14.42 19.40
CA THR A 668 -30.67 -13.31 18.46
C THR A 668 -31.00 -12.02 19.21
N MET A 669 -30.03 -11.12 19.41
CA MET A 669 -30.34 -9.71 19.67
C MET A 669 -29.42 -8.78 18.89
N ASN A 670 -30.08 -8.22 17.87
CA ASN A 670 -29.68 -7.17 16.96
C ASN A 670 -29.38 -5.88 17.72
N SER A 671 -28.18 -5.32 17.55
CA SER A 671 -27.90 -3.92 17.89
C SER A 671 -26.97 -3.31 16.84
N ASN A 672 -27.63 -2.84 15.78
CA ASN A 672 -27.07 -1.91 14.80
C ASN A 672 -26.62 -0.62 15.50
N SER A 673 -25.33 -0.30 15.42
CA SER A 673 -24.87 1.07 15.41
C SER A 673 -23.88 1.25 14.27
N ASN A 674 -24.37 1.92 13.22
CA ASN A 674 -23.63 2.30 12.03
C ASN A 674 -22.58 3.36 12.40
N SER A 675 -21.32 3.12 12.01
CA SER A 675 -20.35 4.19 11.77
C SER A 675 -19.65 3.94 10.43
N SER A 676 -20.28 4.44 9.38
CA SER A 676 -19.70 4.60 8.06
C SER A 676 -18.71 5.77 8.08
N THR A 677 -17.43 5.51 7.85
CA THR A 677 -16.48 6.54 7.42
C THR A 677 -15.59 6.01 6.29
N SER A 678 -15.46 6.87 5.29
CA SER A 678 -14.92 6.64 3.97
C SER A 678 -13.41 6.40 3.96
N SER A 679 -13.03 5.54 3.03
CA SER A 679 -11.67 5.17 2.63
C SER A 679 -10.81 6.38 2.27
N THR A 680 -9.81 6.70 3.10
CA THR A 680 -8.46 7.28 2.77
C THR A 680 -7.70 7.75 4.01
N ALA A 681 -8.31 7.73 5.19
CA ALA A 681 -7.77 8.26 6.44
C ALA A 681 -7.51 7.20 7.54
N ALA A 682 -7.55 5.90 7.22
CA ALA A 682 -7.79 4.87 8.24
C ALA A 682 -6.54 4.22 8.87
N ALA A 683 -5.36 4.22 8.24
CA ALA A 683 -4.32 3.27 8.69
C ALA A 683 -3.27 3.78 9.69
N ALA A 684 -3.00 5.09 9.75
CA ALA A 684 -2.28 5.67 10.90
C ALA A 684 -3.18 5.67 12.15
N THR A 685 -4.47 5.89 11.92
CA THR A 685 -5.55 5.86 12.91
C THR A 685 -5.86 4.45 13.38
N PHE A 686 -5.69 3.39 12.59
CA PHE A 686 -5.99 2.02 13.04
C PHE A 686 -4.95 1.47 14.00
N ALA A 687 -3.67 1.86 13.87
CA ALA A 687 -2.63 1.44 14.82
C ALA A 687 -2.80 2.14 16.17
N THR A 688 -3.22 3.41 16.18
CA THR A 688 -3.44 4.16 17.42
C THR A 688 -4.86 3.99 18.00
N ALA A 689 -5.90 3.89 17.17
CA ALA A 689 -7.26 3.59 17.60
C ALA A 689 -7.47 2.13 18.02
N ALA A 690 -6.70 1.17 17.50
CA ALA A 690 -6.68 -0.19 18.07
C ALA A 690 -6.02 -0.20 19.48
N ALA A 691 -5.10 0.72 19.76
CA ALA A 691 -4.58 0.91 21.11
C ALA A 691 -5.61 1.63 22.02
N SER A 692 -6.31 2.67 21.53
CA SER A 692 -7.30 3.41 22.33
C SER A 692 -8.61 2.65 22.58
N ASN A 693 -9.07 1.78 21.66
CA ASN A 693 -10.32 1.02 21.84
C ASN A 693 -10.24 -0.14 22.86
N THR A 694 -9.09 -0.40 23.46
CA THR A 694 -8.97 -1.40 24.55
C THR A 694 -9.24 -0.83 25.94
N THR A 695 -9.48 0.48 26.08
CA THR A 695 -9.86 1.09 27.37
C THR A 695 -11.36 1.06 27.67
N HIS A 696 -12.18 0.50 26.79
CA HIS A 696 -13.65 0.47 26.92
C HIS A 696 -14.25 -0.95 26.91
N SER A 697 -13.75 -1.91 27.69
CA SER A 697 -14.52 -3.14 28.00
C SER A 697 -14.01 -3.94 29.20
N PHE A 698 -14.07 -3.36 30.40
CA PHE A 698 -14.19 -4.17 31.63
C PHE A 698 -15.26 -3.57 32.54
N ARG A 699 -16.53 -3.83 32.19
CA ARG A 699 -17.65 -3.67 33.11
C ARG A 699 -17.90 -5.05 33.73
N PHE A 700 -17.38 -5.26 34.94
CA PHE A 700 -17.78 -6.41 35.76
C PHE A 700 -19.26 -6.20 36.09
N SER A 701 -20.14 -6.87 35.35
CA SER A 701 -21.56 -6.86 35.66
C SER A 701 -21.78 -7.86 36.79
N ARG A 702 -21.85 -7.38 38.03
CA ARG A 702 -22.39 -8.14 39.15
C ARG A 702 -23.66 -7.42 39.61
N ASN A 703 -24.72 -7.53 38.82
CA ASN A 703 -26.09 -7.27 39.25
C ASN A 703 -26.80 -8.63 39.34
N LEU A 704 -26.64 -9.29 40.48
CA LEU A 704 -27.68 -10.18 40.99
C LEU A 704 -28.65 -9.25 41.73
N GLY A 705 -29.78 -8.96 41.10
CA GLY A 705 -30.90 -8.36 41.81
C GLY A 705 -31.47 -9.39 42.77
N MET A 706 -31.41 -9.12 44.06
CA MET A 706 -32.45 -9.55 44.98
C MET A 706 -33.51 -8.44 44.96
N GLN A 707 -34.65 -8.73 44.32
CA GLN A 707 -35.93 -8.20 44.74
C GLN A 707 -36.58 -9.26 45.62
N ASP A 708 -37.33 -8.80 46.63
CA ASP A 708 -38.36 -9.59 47.30
C ASP A 708 -39.25 -10.37 46.31
#